data_AF-A0A522CLF6-F1
#
_entry.id   AF-A0A522CLF6-F1
#
_cell.length_a   1.000
_cell.length_b   1.000
_cell.length_c   1.000
_cell.angle_alpha   90.00
_cell.angle_beta   90.00
_cell.angle_gamma   90.00
#
_symmetry.space_group_name_H-M   'P 1'
#
loop_
_entity.id
_entity.type
_entity.pdbx_description
1 polymer ?
#
loop_
_entity_poly.entity_id
_entity_poly.type
_entity_poly.pdbx_seq_one_letter_code
_entity_poly.pdbx_strand_id
1 'polypeptide(L)'
;MRFFYFLARKINYTFALVFITVMGGWISGLFGYFIGTAFIVSQDSPLIGYIARWLPWAVGIVAFHHYFEFGMLTGIRIPAFYKSLRSINRNISGNELNPAIPDDELRKLYVYVSELPLYNMIAGVYHAMLAGVFVAVFVYIEMQMTGTFDAGEFRHLIKATGVAMMVLWILYGMSTYLLTEILTGRERATCYNELRRRGIIVNPRMLIGINFKFSFFVILMVLTLITFAALIQKGMYFREIDVTTMVAYFLASVLTAILLMMVNTNSMLRVLNDMKQFSIAVAGGAQHKFEVLSLDREFSVIEFGLMEMAREIEEHRKNMETKVEQRTMELQSALSDLKERDDLIQKQLDIAGTIQRGILPGKIDDWNEMKFSVRYIAMEKIGGDFYDVFQLKGNKLGLLIADVSGHGIPAALVTTMAKIAFGNACAKYDSPRRIFQDVNQSLIDHVKTQDYLTCFFLAFDEEYNLSYSNASHQKAILLRRDEGKIELLDTNGLFIGAIEEARDTYEEKSARLNYNDRIILYTDGISEAVDEQRREYSVERLTEAIRKFKHLTLEDFTSAIIDDVQRYIGNTQVEDDITLMVVELARDEAIDIIKSSKSLVNEGKYYEAIDYLERGLRLYPKNRKLIYNLAKTYFRINNFGKAVESINEYLQHDTRNKYAYYIAGAAHYQMLDYLKAIEMLEEALRIDQNFVNALYAQGMAYKKQGAKIDAIRCFERVVNLDAENRLAEFELSELRKAG
;
A
#
# COMPACT_ATOMS: atom_id res chain seq x y z
N MET A 1 -54.72 18.53 -18.28
CA MET A 1 -54.24 17.13 -18.14
C MET A 1 -55.09 16.25 -17.22
N ARG A 2 -55.36 16.60 -15.94
CA ARG A 2 -56.17 15.72 -15.05
C ARG A 2 -57.56 15.39 -15.62
N PHE A 3 -58.24 16.40 -16.17
CA PHE A 3 -59.54 16.21 -16.81
C PHE A 3 -59.48 15.35 -18.09
N PHE A 4 -58.44 15.52 -18.91
CA PHE A 4 -58.20 14.67 -20.09
C PHE A 4 -58.11 13.19 -19.71
N TYR A 5 -57.26 12.86 -18.73
CA TYR A 5 -57.09 11.48 -18.30
C TYR A 5 -58.33 10.91 -17.59
N PHE A 6 -59.07 11.74 -16.88
CA PHE A 6 -60.37 11.33 -16.33
C PHE A 6 -61.31 10.86 -17.45
N LEU A 7 -61.44 11.65 -18.53
CA LEU A 7 -62.28 11.31 -19.67
C LEU A 7 -61.73 10.11 -20.46
N ALA A 8 -60.41 10.03 -20.62
CA ALA A 8 -59.73 8.94 -21.32
C ALA A 8 -59.92 7.58 -20.61
N ARG A 9 -59.97 7.57 -19.28
CA ARG A 9 -60.24 6.36 -18.48
C ARG A 9 -61.73 6.00 -18.46
N LYS A 10 -62.62 6.98 -18.45
CA LYS A 10 -64.07 6.75 -18.35
C LYS A 10 -64.72 6.33 -19.66
N ILE A 11 -64.24 6.84 -20.80
CA ILE A 11 -64.84 6.58 -22.12
C ILE A 11 -63.81 5.90 -23.02
N ASN A 12 -62.81 6.65 -23.52
CA ASN A 12 -61.61 6.15 -24.17
C ASN A 12 -60.67 7.33 -24.52
N TYR A 13 -59.43 6.99 -24.86
CA TYR A 13 -58.35 7.94 -25.11
C TYR A 13 -58.64 8.86 -26.32
N THR A 14 -59.05 8.32 -27.46
CA THR A 14 -59.22 9.11 -28.69
C THR A 14 -60.42 10.05 -28.62
N PHE A 15 -61.51 9.67 -27.96
CA PHE A 15 -62.64 10.56 -27.70
C PHE A 15 -62.22 11.70 -26.76
N ALA A 16 -61.52 11.39 -25.67
CA ALA A 16 -61.08 12.39 -24.72
C ALA A 16 -60.18 13.45 -25.37
N LEU A 17 -59.39 13.02 -26.36
CA LEU A 17 -58.54 13.89 -27.16
C LEU A 17 -59.39 14.87 -27.95
N VAL A 18 -60.32 14.35 -28.77
CA VAL A 18 -61.14 15.18 -29.65
C VAL A 18 -62.09 16.08 -28.86
N PHE A 19 -62.61 15.62 -27.72
CA PHE A 19 -63.41 16.45 -26.83
C PHE A 19 -62.67 17.73 -26.43
N ILE A 20 -61.37 17.63 -26.12
CA ILE A 20 -60.56 18.80 -25.75
C ILE A 20 -60.19 19.63 -26.98
N THR A 21 -59.80 19.00 -28.09
CA THR A 21 -59.37 19.76 -29.27
C THR A 21 -60.52 20.47 -29.98
N VAL A 22 -61.73 19.89 -30.00
CA VAL A 22 -62.94 20.52 -30.56
C VAL A 22 -63.40 21.71 -29.72
N MET A 23 -63.23 21.67 -28.39
CA MET A 23 -63.45 22.86 -27.55
C MET A 23 -62.53 24.02 -27.95
N GLY A 24 -61.27 23.73 -28.30
CA GLY A 24 -60.38 24.71 -28.93
C GLY A 24 -60.87 25.20 -30.30
N GLY A 25 -61.58 24.33 -31.04
CA GLY A 25 -62.21 24.65 -32.30
C GLY A 25 -63.36 25.65 -32.23
N TRP A 26 -64.12 25.68 -31.14
CA TRP A 26 -65.12 26.72 -30.91
C TRP A 26 -64.48 28.11 -30.85
N ILE A 27 -63.32 28.21 -30.21
CA ILE A 27 -62.55 29.46 -30.16
C ILE A 27 -62.07 29.83 -31.56
N SER A 28 -61.51 28.90 -32.33
CA SER A 28 -61.14 29.15 -33.73
C SER A 28 -62.35 29.54 -34.60
N GLY A 29 -63.51 28.91 -34.40
CA GLY A 29 -64.78 29.25 -35.07
C GLY A 29 -65.22 30.69 -34.80
N LEU A 30 -65.06 31.16 -33.56
CA LEU A 30 -65.29 32.55 -33.18
C LEU A 30 -64.35 33.50 -33.94
N PHE A 31 -63.06 33.16 -34.04
CA PHE A 31 -62.10 33.90 -34.87
C PHE A 31 -62.50 33.94 -36.34
N GLY A 32 -62.93 32.80 -36.90
CA GLY A 32 -63.41 32.71 -38.29
C GLY A 32 -64.63 33.58 -38.55
N TYR A 33 -65.58 33.62 -37.61
CA TYR A 33 -66.74 34.50 -37.66
C TYR A 33 -66.34 35.99 -37.69
N PHE A 34 -65.43 36.42 -36.81
CA PHE A 34 -64.96 37.81 -36.78
C PHE A 34 -64.14 38.19 -38.01
N ILE A 35 -63.36 37.26 -38.57
CA ILE A 35 -62.61 37.48 -39.82
C ILE A 35 -63.56 37.64 -41.01
N GLY A 36 -64.51 36.71 -41.16
CA GLY A 36 -65.49 36.77 -42.26
C GLY A 36 -66.35 38.04 -42.20
N THR A 37 -66.78 38.44 -41.01
CA THR A 37 -67.56 39.66 -40.81
C THR A 37 -66.74 40.94 -40.98
N ALA A 38 -65.45 40.96 -40.59
CA ALA A 38 -64.58 42.13 -40.76
C ALA A 38 -64.30 42.47 -42.24
N PHE A 39 -64.09 41.46 -43.09
CA PHE A 39 -63.62 41.67 -44.46
C PHE A 39 -64.72 41.65 -45.55
N ILE A 40 -65.89 41.04 -45.32
CA ILE A 40 -66.80 40.67 -46.44
C ILE A 40 -68.25 41.14 -46.28
N VAL A 41 -68.77 41.25 -45.04
CA VAL A 41 -70.21 41.50 -44.80
C VAL A 41 -70.45 42.98 -44.45
N SER A 42 -71.36 43.67 -45.14
CA SER A 42 -71.78 45.05 -44.81
C SER A 42 -72.58 45.08 -43.49
N GLN A 43 -72.57 46.23 -42.80
CA GLN A 43 -73.14 46.37 -41.45
C GLN A 43 -74.66 46.14 -41.38
N ASP A 44 -75.40 46.45 -42.46
CA ASP A 44 -76.86 46.29 -42.54
C ASP A 44 -77.35 44.95 -43.09
N SER A 45 -76.46 43.96 -43.25
CA SER A 45 -76.87 42.70 -43.87
C SER A 45 -77.60 41.78 -42.88
N PRO A 46 -78.86 41.34 -43.18
CA PRO A 46 -79.59 40.38 -42.36
C PRO A 46 -78.86 39.02 -42.25
N LEU A 47 -77.87 38.77 -43.12
CA LEU A 47 -76.98 37.61 -43.09
C LEU A 47 -76.26 37.43 -41.75
N ILE A 48 -75.89 38.51 -41.04
CA ILE A 48 -75.20 38.41 -39.75
C ILE A 48 -76.09 37.70 -38.72
N GLY A 49 -77.37 38.04 -38.68
CA GLY A 49 -78.35 37.42 -37.79
C GLY A 49 -78.62 35.95 -38.14
N TYR A 50 -78.69 35.64 -39.44
CA TYR A 50 -78.85 34.27 -39.93
C TYR A 50 -77.64 33.39 -39.57
N ILE A 51 -76.42 33.86 -39.79
CA ILE A 51 -75.19 33.13 -39.44
C ILE A 51 -75.12 32.91 -37.92
N ALA A 52 -75.35 33.96 -37.12
CA ALA A 52 -75.27 33.85 -35.66
C ALA A 52 -76.28 32.84 -35.08
N ARG A 53 -77.45 32.72 -35.69
CA ARG A 53 -78.51 31.78 -35.27
C ARG A 53 -78.17 30.32 -35.59
N TRP A 54 -77.67 30.05 -36.80
CA TRP A 54 -77.45 28.67 -37.26
C TRP A 54 -76.05 28.12 -37.00
N LEU A 55 -75.05 28.99 -36.80
CA LEU A 55 -73.68 28.58 -36.52
C LEU A 55 -73.56 27.62 -35.32
N PRO A 56 -74.22 27.84 -34.16
CA PRO A 56 -74.15 26.91 -33.03
C PRO A 56 -74.69 25.52 -33.36
N TRP A 57 -75.77 25.43 -34.16
CA TRP A 57 -76.37 24.16 -34.57
C TRP A 57 -75.48 23.43 -35.58
N ALA A 58 -74.96 24.14 -36.58
CA ALA A 58 -74.04 23.57 -37.56
C ALA A 58 -72.78 23.01 -36.89
N VAL A 59 -72.15 23.77 -36.00
CA VAL A 59 -70.97 23.33 -35.25
C VAL A 59 -71.32 22.20 -34.28
N GLY A 60 -72.47 22.27 -33.60
CA GLY A 60 -72.91 21.22 -32.66
C GLY A 60 -73.12 19.86 -33.31
N ILE A 61 -73.81 19.80 -34.46
CA ILE A 61 -74.05 18.56 -35.21
C ILE A 61 -72.72 17.96 -35.68
N VAL A 62 -71.86 18.80 -36.25
CA VAL A 62 -70.52 18.42 -36.74
C VAL A 62 -69.62 17.93 -35.60
N ALA A 63 -69.61 18.62 -34.46
CA ALA A 63 -68.83 18.23 -33.29
C ALA A 63 -69.29 16.87 -32.76
N PHE A 64 -70.60 16.63 -32.70
CA PHE A 64 -71.15 15.33 -32.31
C PHE A 64 -70.73 14.22 -33.26
N HIS A 65 -70.73 14.48 -34.57
CA HIS A 65 -70.22 13.54 -35.57
C HIS A 65 -68.72 13.24 -35.37
N HIS A 66 -67.91 14.28 -35.13
CA HIS A 66 -66.48 14.13 -34.87
C HIS A 66 -66.19 13.30 -33.61
N TYR A 67 -66.97 13.54 -32.54
CA TYR A 67 -66.90 12.74 -31.32
C TYR A 67 -67.27 11.28 -31.55
N PHE A 68 -68.29 11.02 -32.37
CA PHE A 68 -68.70 9.68 -32.73
C PHE A 68 -67.60 8.92 -33.49
N GLU A 69 -66.97 9.55 -34.49
CA GLU A 69 -65.86 8.95 -35.25
C GLU A 69 -64.70 8.51 -34.34
N PHE A 70 -64.40 9.32 -33.32
CA PHE A 70 -63.33 9.07 -32.35
C PHE A 70 -63.77 8.21 -31.15
N GLY A 71 -64.98 7.65 -31.19
CA GLY A 71 -65.41 6.58 -30.30
C GLY A 71 -66.18 7.03 -29.07
N MET A 72 -66.88 8.17 -29.08
CA MET A 72 -67.74 8.61 -27.96
C MET A 72 -68.65 7.51 -27.40
N LEU A 73 -69.20 6.64 -28.26
CA LEU A 73 -70.11 5.56 -27.88
C LEU A 73 -69.43 4.22 -27.54
N THR A 74 -68.11 4.22 -27.31
CA THR A 74 -67.38 2.99 -26.96
C THR A 74 -67.89 2.37 -25.65
N GLY A 75 -68.39 3.18 -24.71
CA GLY A 75 -68.99 2.71 -23.45
C GLY A 75 -70.23 1.81 -23.64
N ILE A 76 -70.91 1.90 -24.78
CA ILE A 76 -72.05 1.04 -25.15
C ILE A 76 -71.69 0.05 -26.27
N ARG A 77 -70.40 -0.30 -26.39
CA ARG A 77 -69.84 -1.29 -27.36
C ARG A 77 -69.87 -0.88 -28.83
N ILE A 78 -70.04 0.41 -29.16
CA ILE A 78 -69.86 0.92 -30.52
C ILE A 78 -68.43 1.46 -30.65
N PRO A 79 -67.54 0.79 -31.41
CA PRO A 79 -66.13 1.17 -31.45
C PRO A 79 -65.89 2.40 -32.32
N ALA A 80 -64.73 3.05 -32.14
CA ALA A 80 -64.26 4.13 -33.02
C ALA A 80 -64.21 3.69 -34.49
N PHE A 81 -64.43 4.62 -35.42
CA PHE A 81 -64.68 4.32 -36.83
C PHE A 81 -63.43 3.75 -37.54
N TYR A 82 -62.25 4.27 -37.22
CA TYR A 82 -60.99 3.91 -37.87
C TYR A 82 -60.19 2.85 -37.08
N LYS A 83 -59.51 1.95 -37.81
CA LYS A 83 -58.73 0.85 -37.20
C LYS A 83 -57.59 1.34 -36.31
N SER A 84 -56.92 2.43 -36.71
CA SER A 84 -55.86 3.07 -35.92
C SER A 84 -56.37 3.55 -34.55
N LEU A 85 -57.52 4.24 -34.51
CA LEU A 85 -58.15 4.72 -33.28
C LEU A 85 -58.56 3.57 -32.36
N ARG A 86 -59.13 2.49 -32.92
CA ARG A 86 -59.46 1.28 -32.14
C ARG A 86 -58.22 0.65 -31.52
N SER A 87 -57.11 0.60 -32.25
CA SER A 87 -55.84 0.06 -31.75
C SER A 87 -55.28 0.89 -30.58
N ILE A 88 -55.38 2.22 -30.67
CA ILE A 88 -55.00 3.15 -29.59
C ILE A 88 -55.87 2.91 -28.35
N ASN A 89 -57.19 2.93 -28.51
CA ASN A 89 -58.13 2.77 -27.38
C ASN A 89 -58.05 1.41 -26.70
N ARG A 90 -57.64 0.36 -27.42
CA ARG A 90 -57.45 -0.98 -26.85
C ARG A 90 -56.19 -1.08 -25.99
N ASN A 91 -55.14 -0.34 -26.36
CA ASN A 91 -53.81 -0.52 -25.78
C ASN A 91 -53.37 0.64 -24.87
N ILE A 92 -54.11 1.76 -24.84
CA ILE A 92 -53.83 2.90 -23.98
C ILE A 92 -55.08 3.21 -23.15
N SER A 93 -54.93 3.14 -21.82
CA SER A 93 -56.00 3.47 -20.86
C SER A 93 -55.55 4.62 -19.97
N GLY A 94 -56.14 5.80 -20.17
CA GLY A 94 -55.68 7.02 -19.50
C GLY A 94 -54.25 7.37 -19.89
N ASN A 95 -53.30 7.11 -18.99
CA ASN A 95 -51.88 7.39 -19.14
C ASN A 95 -51.02 6.10 -19.11
N GLU A 96 -51.66 4.92 -19.16
CA GLU A 96 -51.00 3.63 -19.03
C GLU A 96 -51.06 2.85 -20.35
N LEU A 97 -49.91 2.32 -20.75
CA LEU A 97 -49.75 1.40 -21.88
C LEU A 97 -50.04 -0.03 -21.42
N ASN A 98 -50.76 -0.80 -22.23
CA ASN A 98 -51.01 -2.21 -21.97
C ASN A 98 -49.68 -2.98 -21.84
N PRO A 99 -49.33 -3.53 -20.66
CA PRO A 99 -48.05 -4.20 -20.45
C PRO A 99 -47.91 -5.49 -21.28
N ALA A 100 -49.02 -6.12 -21.66
CA ALA A 100 -49.06 -7.39 -22.39
C ALA A 100 -49.15 -7.23 -23.92
N ILE A 101 -48.92 -6.02 -24.46
CA ILE A 101 -48.98 -5.78 -25.90
C ILE A 101 -47.86 -6.56 -26.64
N PRO A 102 -48.15 -7.31 -27.72
CA PRO A 102 -47.13 -7.95 -28.55
C PRO A 102 -46.26 -6.94 -29.31
N ASP A 103 -45.03 -7.31 -29.64
CA ASP A 103 -44.03 -6.42 -30.26
C ASP A 103 -44.49 -5.82 -31.61
N ASP A 104 -45.14 -6.62 -32.45
CA ASP A 104 -45.71 -6.17 -33.72
C ASP A 104 -46.87 -5.19 -33.53
N GLU A 105 -47.70 -5.39 -32.50
CA GLU A 105 -48.77 -4.46 -32.16
C GLU A 105 -48.23 -3.18 -31.54
N LEU A 106 -47.18 -3.27 -30.73
CA LEU A 106 -46.51 -2.11 -30.14
C LEU A 106 -45.88 -1.21 -31.20
N ARG A 107 -45.23 -1.79 -32.21
CA ARG A 107 -44.69 -1.04 -33.35
C ARG A 107 -45.79 -0.28 -34.10
N LYS A 108 -46.92 -0.95 -34.37
CA LYS A 108 -48.09 -0.34 -35.03
C LYS A 108 -48.73 0.74 -34.16
N LEU A 109 -48.85 0.50 -32.86
CA LEU A 109 -49.37 1.46 -31.90
C LEU A 109 -48.52 2.73 -31.85
N TYR A 110 -47.18 2.60 -31.78
CA TYR A 110 -46.28 3.75 -31.83
C TYR A 110 -46.49 4.60 -33.09
N VAL A 111 -46.66 3.96 -34.25
CA VAL A 111 -46.99 4.64 -35.51
C VAL A 111 -48.34 5.35 -35.41
N TYR A 112 -49.39 4.67 -34.93
CA TYR A 112 -50.73 5.25 -34.82
C TYR A 112 -50.80 6.43 -33.85
N VAL A 113 -50.14 6.36 -32.69
CA VAL A 113 -50.07 7.47 -31.73
C VAL A 113 -49.25 8.63 -32.31
N SER A 114 -48.19 8.35 -33.07
CA SER A 114 -47.37 9.38 -33.71
C SER A 114 -48.09 10.11 -34.85
N GLU A 115 -48.97 9.42 -35.59
CA GLU A 115 -49.77 10.01 -36.67
C GLU A 115 -51.07 10.66 -36.18
N LEU A 116 -51.46 10.44 -34.92
CA LEU A 116 -52.70 10.94 -34.34
C LEU A 116 -52.87 12.47 -34.43
N PRO A 117 -51.84 13.32 -34.22
CA PRO A 117 -51.95 14.77 -34.43
C PRO A 117 -52.33 15.15 -35.87
N LEU A 118 -51.72 14.51 -36.86
CA LEU A 118 -52.03 14.74 -38.26
C LEU A 118 -53.46 14.28 -38.59
N TYR A 119 -53.83 13.10 -38.08
CA TYR A 119 -55.14 12.53 -38.29
C TYR A 119 -56.26 13.40 -37.68
N ASN A 120 -56.09 13.85 -36.44
CA ASN A 120 -57.04 14.75 -35.78
C ASN A 120 -57.10 16.13 -36.46
N MET A 121 -55.97 16.65 -36.95
CA MET A 121 -55.94 17.88 -37.74
C MET A 121 -56.80 17.76 -39.01
N ILE A 122 -56.59 16.69 -39.80
CA ILE A 122 -57.34 16.47 -41.04
C ILE A 122 -58.83 16.29 -40.75
N ALA A 123 -59.16 15.49 -39.74
CA ALA A 123 -60.54 15.29 -39.31
C ALA A 123 -61.18 16.60 -38.83
N GLY A 124 -60.50 17.37 -37.99
CA GLY A 124 -60.95 18.67 -37.52
C GLY A 124 -61.22 19.65 -38.67
N VAL A 125 -60.27 19.78 -39.59
CA VAL A 125 -60.41 20.58 -40.82
C VAL A 125 -61.66 20.17 -41.62
N TYR A 126 -61.83 18.88 -41.85
CA TYR A 126 -62.94 18.33 -42.62
C TYR A 126 -64.28 18.68 -41.96
N HIS A 127 -64.37 18.48 -40.65
CA HIS A 127 -65.54 18.82 -39.85
C HIS A 127 -65.82 20.34 -39.87
N ALA A 128 -64.80 21.19 -39.75
CA ALA A 128 -64.99 22.63 -39.87
C ALA A 128 -65.55 23.03 -41.25
N MET A 129 -65.07 22.40 -42.35
CA MET A 129 -65.63 22.62 -43.68
C MET A 129 -67.09 22.20 -43.77
N LEU A 130 -67.44 21.05 -43.18
CA LEU A 130 -68.82 20.59 -43.10
C LEU A 130 -69.71 21.58 -42.34
N ALA A 131 -69.21 22.17 -41.25
CA ALA A 131 -69.92 23.19 -40.49
C ALA A 131 -70.22 24.44 -41.34
N GLY A 132 -69.23 24.93 -42.10
CA GLY A 132 -69.44 26.04 -43.04
C GLY A 132 -70.51 25.75 -44.09
N VAL A 133 -70.51 24.53 -44.63
CA VAL A 133 -71.55 24.06 -45.58
C VAL A 133 -72.92 24.00 -44.91
N PHE A 134 -73.02 23.46 -43.69
CA PHE A 134 -74.28 23.41 -42.94
C PHE A 134 -74.83 24.78 -42.60
N VAL A 135 -73.98 25.75 -42.26
CA VAL A 135 -74.41 27.15 -42.10
C VAL A 135 -75.03 27.66 -43.40
N ALA A 136 -74.36 27.48 -44.55
CA ALA A 136 -74.91 27.92 -45.83
C ALA A 136 -76.25 27.24 -46.18
N VAL A 137 -76.38 25.94 -45.91
CA VAL A 137 -77.60 25.16 -46.15
C VAL A 137 -78.74 25.58 -45.22
N PHE A 138 -78.49 25.73 -43.92
CA PHE A 138 -79.53 26.13 -42.97
C PHE A 138 -80.02 27.54 -43.22
N VAL A 139 -79.11 28.47 -43.52
CA VAL A 139 -79.47 29.83 -43.92
C VAL A 139 -80.27 29.82 -45.24
N TYR A 140 -79.88 29.01 -46.21
CA TYR A 140 -80.65 28.84 -47.45
C TYR A 140 -82.07 28.35 -47.19
N ILE A 141 -82.22 27.29 -46.38
CA ILE A 141 -83.53 26.73 -46.03
C ILE A 141 -84.38 27.77 -45.29
N GLU A 142 -83.81 28.50 -44.33
CA GLU A 142 -84.54 29.54 -43.62
C GLU A 142 -84.99 30.65 -44.57
N MET A 143 -84.10 31.20 -45.39
CA MET A 143 -84.43 32.24 -46.38
C MET A 143 -85.54 31.81 -47.34
N GLN A 144 -85.57 30.53 -47.74
CA GLN A 144 -86.63 29.96 -48.57
C GLN A 144 -87.95 29.83 -47.80
N MET A 145 -87.92 29.35 -46.55
CA MET A 145 -89.12 29.20 -45.71
C MET A 145 -89.73 30.55 -45.31
N THR A 146 -88.91 31.58 -45.06
CA THR A 146 -89.37 32.92 -44.70
C THR A 146 -89.68 33.81 -45.92
N GLY A 147 -89.42 33.34 -47.14
CA GLY A 147 -89.64 34.10 -48.38
C GLY A 147 -88.68 35.28 -48.58
N THR A 148 -87.55 35.32 -47.85
CA THR A 148 -86.57 36.42 -47.85
C THR A 148 -85.36 36.14 -48.74
N PHE A 149 -85.46 35.20 -49.67
CA PHE A 149 -84.34 34.77 -50.51
C PHE A 149 -83.88 35.87 -51.49
N ASP A 150 -82.66 36.37 -51.31
CA ASP A 150 -81.94 37.21 -52.27
C ASP A 150 -80.66 36.53 -52.78
N ALA A 151 -80.49 36.49 -54.10
CA ALA A 151 -79.36 35.82 -54.74
C ALA A 151 -78.03 36.58 -54.58
N GLY A 152 -78.09 37.90 -54.39
CA GLY A 152 -76.92 38.73 -54.12
C GLY A 152 -76.37 38.47 -52.72
N GLU A 153 -77.23 38.57 -51.71
CA GLU A 153 -76.91 38.29 -50.32
C GLU A 153 -76.43 36.85 -50.12
N PHE A 154 -77.09 35.86 -50.74
CA PHE A 154 -76.63 34.48 -50.66
C PHE A 154 -75.24 34.28 -51.29
N ARG A 155 -74.91 35.02 -52.35
CA ARG A 155 -73.55 35.01 -52.92
C ARG A 155 -72.52 35.64 -51.98
N HIS A 156 -72.88 36.70 -51.26
CA HIS A 156 -72.02 37.29 -50.22
C HIS A 156 -71.81 36.33 -49.06
N LEU A 157 -72.84 35.58 -48.66
CA LEU A 157 -72.74 34.50 -47.66
C LEU A 157 -71.74 33.43 -48.10
N ILE A 158 -71.85 32.91 -49.34
CA ILE A 158 -70.91 31.89 -49.86
C ILE A 158 -69.47 32.42 -49.84
N LYS A 159 -69.25 33.68 -50.26
CA LYS A 159 -67.92 34.29 -50.23
C LYS A 159 -67.39 34.47 -48.81
N ALA A 160 -68.22 34.95 -47.89
CA ALA A 160 -67.87 35.15 -46.48
C ALA A 160 -67.50 33.84 -45.80
N THR A 161 -68.34 32.82 -45.98
CA THR A 161 -68.09 31.46 -45.51
C THR A 161 -66.83 30.88 -46.15
N GLY A 162 -66.60 31.08 -47.45
CA GLY A 162 -65.39 30.60 -48.14
C GLY A 162 -64.08 31.17 -47.58
N VAL A 163 -64.01 32.48 -47.35
CA VAL A 163 -62.81 33.12 -46.78
C VAL A 163 -62.63 32.76 -45.31
N ALA A 164 -63.71 32.76 -44.53
CA ALA A 164 -63.68 32.28 -43.14
C ALA A 164 -63.16 30.84 -43.08
N MET A 165 -63.60 29.98 -44.00
CA MET A 165 -63.16 28.59 -44.07
C MET A 165 -61.67 28.45 -44.43
N MET A 166 -61.13 29.29 -45.32
CA MET A 166 -59.70 29.28 -45.67
C MET A 166 -58.83 29.62 -44.45
N VAL A 167 -59.26 30.60 -43.64
CA VAL A 167 -58.51 31.00 -42.44
C VAL A 167 -58.70 29.99 -41.31
N LEU A 168 -59.92 29.47 -41.13
CA LEU A 168 -60.19 28.37 -40.20
C LEU A 168 -59.37 27.12 -40.55
N TRP A 169 -59.18 26.82 -41.84
CA TRP A 169 -58.38 25.67 -42.26
C TRP A 169 -56.96 25.70 -41.66
N ILE A 170 -56.30 26.86 -41.74
CA ILE A 170 -54.96 27.06 -41.22
C ILE A 170 -54.98 27.13 -39.70
N LEU A 171 -55.82 27.98 -39.11
CA LEU A 171 -55.82 28.22 -37.66
C LEU A 171 -56.34 27.02 -36.86
N TYR A 172 -57.50 26.49 -37.24
CA TYR A 172 -58.11 25.37 -36.53
C TYR A 172 -57.35 24.08 -36.77
N GLY A 173 -56.89 23.85 -38.01
CA GLY A 173 -56.04 22.70 -38.32
C GLY A 173 -54.77 22.71 -37.47
N MET A 174 -54.01 23.80 -37.51
CA MET A 174 -52.79 23.91 -36.73
C MET A 174 -53.01 23.90 -35.22
N SER A 175 -54.05 24.56 -34.71
CA SER A 175 -54.38 24.53 -33.28
C SER A 175 -54.75 23.12 -32.81
N THR A 176 -55.52 22.39 -33.62
CA THR A 176 -55.88 20.99 -33.37
C THR A 176 -54.64 20.10 -33.37
N TYR A 177 -53.75 20.29 -34.34
CA TYR A 177 -52.48 19.57 -34.40
C TYR A 177 -51.65 19.79 -33.13
N LEU A 178 -51.41 21.05 -32.76
CA LEU A 178 -50.57 21.42 -31.63
C LEU A 178 -51.15 20.92 -30.29
N LEU A 179 -52.46 21.13 -30.07
CA LEU A 179 -53.13 20.61 -28.88
C LEU A 179 -53.04 19.08 -28.81
N THR A 180 -53.21 18.39 -29.93
CA THR A 180 -53.09 16.93 -29.97
C THR A 180 -51.67 16.49 -29.65
N GLU A 181 -50.67 17.15 -30.22
CA GLU A 181 -49.28 16.84 -29.95
C GLU A 181 -48.93 17.01 -28.47
N ILE A 182 -49.38 18.11 -27.85
CA ILE A 182 -49.18 18.37 -26.43
C ILE A 182 -49.86 17.31 -25.55
N LEU A 183 -51.07 16.87 -25.92
CA LEU A 183 -51.82 15.88 -25.16
C LEU A 183 -51.23 14.47 -25.27
N THR A 184 -50.65 14.12 -26.42
CA THR A 184 -50.17 12.76 -26.77
C THR A 184 -48.66 12.56 -26.63
N GLY A 185 -47.89 13.63 -26.39
CA GLY A 185 -46.43 13.58 -26.42
C GLY A 185 -45.84 12.56 -25.45
N ARG A 186 -46.44 12.45 -24.26
CA ARG A 186 -46.01 11.51 -23.22
C ARG A 186 -46.22 10.06 -23.64
N GLU A 187 -47.42 9.72 -24.11
CA GLU A 187 -47.80 8.36 -24.48
C GLU A 187 -46.98 7.87 -25.67
N ARG A 188 -46.64 8.78 -26.59
CA ARG A 188 -45.71 8.52 -27.70
C ARG A 188 -44.31 8.17 -27.20
N ALA A 189 -43.79 8.95 -26.26
CA ALA A 189 -42.50 8.68 -25.63
C ALA A 189 -42.52 7.35 -24.85
N THR A 190 -43.59 7.06 -24.12
CA THR A 190 -43.77 5.76 -23.43
C THR A 190 -43.76 4.58 -24.39
N CYS A 191 -44.47 4.66 -25.53
CA CYS A 191 -44.43 3.60 -26.55
C CYS A 191 -43.02 3.42 -27.14
N TYR A 192 -42.31 4.51 -27.39
CA TYR A 192 -40.93 4.48 -27.90
C TYR A 192 -39.96 3.84 -26.90
N ASN A 193 -40.07 4.22 -25.63
CA ASN A 193 -39.23 3.67 -24.55
C ASN A 193 -39.47 2.18 -24.36
N GLU A 194 -40.72 1.74 -24.43
CA GLU A 194 -41.05 0.32 -24.34
C GLU A 194 -40.48 -0.48 -25.53
N LEU A 195 -40.54 0.06 -26.76
CA LEU A 195 -39.91 -0.55 -27.93
C LEU A 195 -38.40 -0.71 -27.72
N ARG A 196 -37.73 0.34 -27.23
CA ARG A 196 -36.29 0.31 -26.95
C ARG A 196 -35.94 -0.66 -25.82
N ARG A 197 -36.76 -0.71 -24.76
CA ARG A 197 -36.60 -1.64 -23.64
C ARG A 197 -36.63 -3.10 -24.10
N ARG A 198 -37.43 -3.40 -25.13
CA ARG A 198 -37.51 -4.73 -25.76
C ARG A 198 -36.47 -4.97 -26.86
N GLY A 199 -35.56 -4.03 -27.10
CA GLY A 199 -34.51 -4.14 -28.12
C GLY A 199 -35.01 -3.94 -29.56
N ILE A 200 -36.20 -3.37 -29.76
CA ILE A 200 -36.79 -3.17 -31.08
C ILE A 200 -36.34 -1.82 -31.63
N ILE A 201 -35.52 -1.84 -32.68
CA ILE A 201 -35.01 -0.63 -33.32
C ILE A 201 -36.11 -0.01 -34.20
N VAL A 202 -36.54 1.20 -33.85
CA VAL A 202 -37.48 2.02 -34.63
C VAL A 202 -36.96 3.45 -34.68
N ASN A 203 -36.98 4.08 -35.86
CA ASN A 203 -36.59 5.47 -36.00
C ASN A 203 -37.58 6.39 -35.27
N PRO A 204 -37.11 7.38 -34.49
CA PRO A 204 -37.99 8.33 -33.84
C PRO A 204 -38.76 9.14 -34.89
N ARG A 205 -40.08 9.11 -34.81
CA ARG A 205 -40.95 9.94 -35.66
C ARG A 205 -41.04 11.34 -35.07
N MET A 206 -40.13 12.20 -35.50
CA MET A 206 -40.12 13.60 -35.10
C MET A 206 -41.31 14.35 -35.73
N LEU A 207 -42.04 15.11 -34.91
CA LEU A 207 -43.12 15.98 -35.35
C LEU A 207 -42.63 17.43 -35.47
N ILE A 208 -43.58 18.36 -35.58
CA ILE A 208 -43.33 19.79 -35.75
C ILE A 208 -42.36 20.31 -34.68
N GLY A 209 -41.27 20.95 -35.13
CA GLY A 209 -40.25 21.50 -34.24
C GLY A 209 -40.76 22.70 -33.42
N ILE A 210 -40.09 22.96 -32.30
CA ILE A 210 -40.39 24.06 -31.36
C ILE A 210 -40.50 25.40 -32.07
N ASN A 211 -39.60 25.66 -33.02
CA ASN A 211 -39.59 26.90 -33.80
C ASN A 211 -40.90 27.12 -34.56
N PHE A 212 -41.48 26.06 -35.10
CA PHE A 212 -42.73 26.15 -35.84
C PHE A 212 -43.94 26.35 -34.91
N LYS A 213 -43.92 25.73 -33.71
CA LYS A 213 -44.93 25.98 -32.66
C LYS A 213 -44.93 27.46 -32.25
N PHE A 214 -43.74 28.05 -32.11
CA PHE A 214 -43.58 29.48 -31.79
C PHE A 214 -44.01 30.38 -32.96
N SER A 215 -43.58 30.10 -34.19
CA SER A 215 -43.99 30.86 -35.38
C SER A 215 -45.49 30.86 -35.59
N PHE A 216 -46.18 29.73 -35.36
CA PHE A 216 -47.64 29.67 -35.44
C PHE A 216 -48.31 30.64 -34.44
N PHE A 217 -47.80 30.72 -33.21
CA PHE A 217 -48.32 31.65 -32.20
C PHE A 217 -48.14 33.10 -32.63
N VAL A 218 -46.97 33.46 -33.18
CA VAL A 218 -46.71 34.80 -33.71
C VAL A 218 -47.68 35.12 -34.86
N ILE A 219 -47.91 34.17 -35.77
CA ILE A 219 -48.88 34.32 -36.88
C ILE A 219 -50.30 34.55 -36.33
N LEU A 220 -50.72 33.76 -35.33
CA LEU A 220 -52.03 33.93 -34.69
C LEU A 220 -52.16 35.32 -34.08
N MET A 221 -51.15 35.78 -33.32
CA MET A 221 -51.15 37.12 -32.71
C MET A 221 -51.23 38.23 -33.76
N VAL A 222 -50.42 38.16 -34.82
CA VAL A 222 -50.48 39.13 -35.93
C VAL A 222 -51.86 39.12 -36.58
N LEU A 223 -52.44 37.95 -36.82
CA LEU A 223 -53.78 37.84 -37.38
C LEU A 223 -54.83 38.47 -36.46
N THR A 224 -54.75 38.27 -35.14
CA THR A 224 -55.67 38.89 -34.16
C THR A 224 -55.59 40.42 -34.15
N LEU A 225 -54.41 40.99 -34.43
CA LEU A 225 -54.22 42.43 -34.54
C LEU A 225 -54.77 42.97 -35.85
N ILE A 226 -54.53 42.26 -36.96
CA ILE A 226 -55.05 42.62 -38.29
C ILE A 226 -56.58 42.63 -38.29
N THR A 227 -57.21 41.61 -37.70
CA THR A 227 -58.67 41.52 -37.60
C THR A 227 -59.26 42.60 -36.71
N PHE A 228 -58.60 42.90 -35.59
CA PHE A 228 -59.00 44.00 -34.72
C PHE A 228 -58.91 45.34 -35.45
N ALA A 229 -57.82 45.59 -36.18
CA ALA A 229 -57.66 46.78 -37.02
C ALA A 229 -58.72 46.86 -38.13
N ALA A 230 -59.03 45.74 -38.79
CA ALA A 230 -60.07 45.66 -39.82
C ALA A 230 -61.47 45.96 -39.25
N LEU A 231 -61.78 45.47 -38.05
CA LEU A 231 -63.04 45.79 -37.36
C LEU A 231 -63.15 47.29 -37.03
N ILE A 232 -62.07 47.91 -36.55
CA ILE A 232 -62.03 49.36 -36.30
C ILE A 232 -62.25 50.15 -37.60
N GLN A 233 -61.51 49.81 -38.66
CA GLN A 233 -61.61 50.49 -39.94
C GLN A 233 -63.02 50.36 -40.53
N LYS A 234 -63.64 49.19 -40.40
CA LYS A 234 -65.03 48.95 -40.79
C LYS A 234 -65.99 49.85 -40.01
N GLY A 235 -65.87 49.90 -38.68
CA GLY A 235 -66.70 50.77 -37.83
C GLY A 235 -66.54 52.26 -38.17
N MET A 236 -65.33 52.70 -38.52
CA MET A 236 -65.08 54.07 -38.99
C MET A 236 -65.73 54.36 -40.34
N TYR A 237 -65.66 53.43 -41.30
CA TYR A 237 -66.20 53.62 -42.65
C TYR A 237 -67.73 53.76 -42.65
N PHE A 238 -68.43 52.95 -41.85
CA PHE A 238 -69.89 52.96 -41.75
C PHE A 238 -70.43 53.91 -40.66
N ARG A 239 -69.57 54.65 -39.95
CA ARG A 239 -69.91 55.63 -38.89
C ARG A 239 -70.68 55.08 -37.68
N GLU A 240 -70.69 53.76 -37.50
CA GLU A 240 -71.26 53.09 -36.34
C GLU A 240 -70.25 52.11 -35.75
N ILE A 241 -69.65 52.46 -34.62
CA ILE A 241 -68.66 51.63 -33.93
C ILE A 241 -69.37 50.77 -32.88
N ASP A 242 -69.49 49.46 -33.14
CA ASP A 242 -69.89 48.49 -32.10
C ASP A 242 -68.70 48.17 -31.19
N VAL A 243 -68.48 49.06 -30.23
CA VAL A 243 -67.39 48.98 -29.24
C VAL A 243 -67.49 47.68 -28.43
N THR A 244 -68.69 47.21 -28.13
CA THR A 244 -68.92 46.01 -27.31
C THR A 244 -68.33 44.77 -27.99
N THR A 245 -68.64 44.59 -29.27
CA THR A 245 -68.17 43.45 -30.05
C THR A 245 -66.64 43.50 -30.27
N MET A 246 -66.08 44.68 -30.51
CA MET A 246 -64.62 44.84 -30.68
C MET A 246 -63.85 44.53 -29.38
N VAL A 247 -64.33 45.03 -28.24
CA VAL A 247 -63.70 44.76 -26.93
C VAL A 247 -63.83 43.29 -26.57
N ALA A 248 -65.00 42.68 -26.80
CA ALA A 248 -65.21 41.24 -26.57
C ALA A 248 -64.25 40.39 -27.42
N TYR A 249 -64.09 40.72 -28.70
CA TYR A 249 -63.15 40.04 -29.59
C TYR A 249 -61.70 40.18 -29.12
N PHE A 250 -61.27 41.39 -28.76
CA PHE A 250 -59.91 41.65 -28.29
C PHE A 250 -59.60 40.87 -27.00
N LEU A 251 -60.49 40.94 -26.00
CA LEU A 251 -60.32 40.21 -24.73
C LEU A 251 -60.28 38.70 -24.94
N ALA A 252 -61.20 38.14 -25.75
CA ALA A 252 -61.22 36.72 -26.06
C ALA A 252 -59.93 36.28 -26.79
N SER A 253 -59.42 37.14 -27.68
CA SER A 253 -58.21 36.87 -28.46
C SER A 253 -56.95 36.86 -27.60
N VAL A 254 -56.79 37.88 -26.75
CA VAL A 254 -55.67 37.98 -25.81
C VAL A 254 -55.71 36.83 -24.80
N LEU A 255 -56.87 36.51 -24.25
CA LEU A 255 -57.03 35.38 -23.32
C LEU A 255 -56.64 34.05 -23.97
N THR A 256 -57.08 33.83 -25.21
CA THR A 256 -56.73 32.62 -25.99
C THR A 256 -55.23 32.55 -26.23
N ALA A 257 -54.60 33.68 -26.60
CA ALA A 257 -53.17 33.73 -26.82
C ALA A 257 -52.38 33.42 -25.53
N ILE A 258 -52.77 34.02 -24.40
CA ILE A 258 -52.14 33.74 -23.10
C ILE A 258 -52.27 32.27 -22.73
N LEU A 259 -53.46 31.67 -22.91
CA LEU A 259 -53.69 30.25 -22.63
C LEU A 259 -52.79 29.34 -23.47
N LEU A 260 -52.73 29.58 -24.80
CA LEU A 260 -51.88 28.80 -25.71
C LEU A 260 -50.39 28.94 -25.36
N MET A 261 -49.94 30.16 -25.04
CA MET A 261 -48.56 30.41 -24.61
C MET A 261 -48.25 29.67 -23.30
N MET A 262 -49.12 29.76 -22.30
CA MET A 262 -48.96 29.07 -21.01
C MET A 262 -48.87 27.55 -21.20
N VAL A 263 -49.70 26.95 -22.05
CA VAL A 263 -49.66 25.51 -22.34
C VAL A 263 -48.33 25.14 -23.01
N ASN A 264 -47.87 25.91 -24.00
CA ASN A 264 -46.62 25.64 -24.71
C ASN A 264 -45.38 25.77 -23.80
N THR A 265 -45.28 26.86 -23.03
CA THR A 265 -44.17 27.08 -22.08
C THR A 265 -44.11 25.99 -21.01
N ASN A 266 -45.25 25.60 -20.45
CA ASN A 266 -45.30 24.53 -19.45
C ASN A 266 -44.90 23.16 -20.03
N SER A 267 -45.18 22.91 -21.31
CA SER A 267 -44.74 21.70 -21.99
C SER A 267 -43.21 21.65 -22.12
N MET A 268 -42.59 22.76 -22.54
CA MET A 268 -41.12 22.83 -22.69
C MET A 268 -40.39 22.76 -21.35
N LEU A 269 -40.86 23.50 -20.33
CA LEU A 269 -40.23 23.50 -19.00
C LEU A 269 -40.22 22.11 -18.36
N ARG A 270 -41.25 21.29 -18.63
CA ARG A 270 -41.29 19.91 -18.15
C ARG A 270 -40.15 19.08 -18.74
N VAL A 271 -39.99 19.10 -20.06
CA VAL A 271 -38.92 18.35 -20.76
C VAL A 271 -37.55 18.78 -20.26
N LEU A 272 -37.30 20.10 -20.15
CA LEU A 272 -36.04 20.63 -19.62
C LEU A 272 -35.76 20.17 -18.18
N ASN A 273 -36.78 20.16 -17.32
CA ASN A 273 -36.60 19.73 -15.94
C ASN A 273 -36.30 18.23 -15.84
N ASP A 274 -36.96 17.41 -16.65
CA ASP A 274 -36.71 15.96 -16.67
C ASP A 274 -35.30 15.66 -17.22
N MET A 275 -34.85 16.38 -18.26
CA MET A 275 -33.46 16.30 -18.75
C MET A 275 -32.43 16.72 -17.70
N LYS A 276 -32.72 17.77 -16.91
CA LYS A 276 -31.87 18.20 -15.79
C LYS A 276 -31.73 17.09 -14.75
N GLN A 277 -32.84 16.47 -14.34
CA GLN A 277 -32.80 15.37 -13.36
C GLN A 277 -31.99 14.18 -13.89
N PHE A 278 -32.14 13.85 -15.17
CA PHE A 278 -31.35 12.82 -15.82
C PHE A 278 -29.85 13.12 -15.78
N SER A 279 -29.45 14.33 -16.17
CA SER A 279 -28.03 14.73 -16.16
C SER A 279 -27.41 14.65 -14.76
N ILE A 280 -28.15 15.06 -13.73
CA ILE A 280 -27.71 14.95 -12.32
C ILE A 280 -27.58 13.48 -11.90
N ALA A 281 -28.52 12.62 -12.28
CA ALA A 281 -28.48 11.20 -11.94
C ALA A 281 -27.27 10.49 -12.57
N VAL A 282 -26.95 10.80 -13.83
CA VAL A 282 -25.75 10.26 -14.51
C VAL A 282 -24.47 10.77 -13.85
N ALA A 283 -24.38 12.07 -13.53
CA ALA A 283 -23.23 12.64 -12.82
C ALA A 283 -23.06 12.03 -11.41
N GLY A 284 -24.16 11.70 -10.73
CA GLY A 284 -24.17 10.99 -9.44
C GLY A 284 -23.86 9.50 -9.54
N GLY A 285 -23.60 8.98 -10.75
CA GLY A 285 -23.23 7.59 -10.98
C GLY A 285 -24.38 6.59 -10.86
N ALA A 286 -25.63 7.05 -10.98
CA ALA A 286 -26.80 6.20 -10.87
C ALA A 286 -27.07 5.45 -12.18
N GLN A 287 -27.27 4.13 -12.10
CA GLN A 287 -27.65 3.26 -13.23
C GLN A 287 -29.15 3.40 -13.57
N HIS A 288 -29.64 4.62 -13.81
CA HIS A 288 -31.04 4.82 -14.21
C HIS A 288 -31.27 4.28 -15.63
N LYS A 289 -32.32 3.48 -15.81
CA LYS A 289 -32.73 2.96 -17.12
C LYS A 289 -33.23 4.11 -18.01
N PHE A 290 -32.70 4.15 -19.22
CA PHE A 290 -32.87 5.22 -20.20
C PHE A 290 -34.31 5.33 -20.72
N GLU A 291 -34.93 6.50 -20.55
CA GLU A 291 -36.25 6.83 -21.12
C GLU A 291 -36.15 8.15 -21.89
N VAL A 292 -36.58 8.15 -23.16
CA VAL A 292 -36.85 9.36 -23.95
C VAL A 292 -38.03 10.08 -23.33
N LEU A 293 -37.87 11.38 -23.10
CA LEU A 293 -38.84 12.18 -22.36
C LEU A 293 -39.71 12.99 -23.31
N SER A 294 -39.14 13.44 -24.44
CA SER A 294 -39.87 14.06 -25.54
C SER A 294 -39.35 13.63 -26.91
N LEU A 295 -40.23 13.73 -27.91
CA LEU A 295 -39.92 13.51 -29.33
C LEU A 295 -40.07 14.80 -30.14
N ASP A 296 -39.94 15.96 -29.48
CA ASP A 296 -39.76 17.24 -30.16
C ASP A 296 -38.40 17.23 -30.87
N ARG A 297 -38.36 17.73 -32.11
CA ARG A 297 -37.20 17.61 -33.00
C ARG A 297 -35.90 18.13 -32.37
N GLU A 298 -35.97 19.30 -31.73
CA GLU A 298 -34.81 19.94 -31.13
C GLU A 298 -34.34 19.23 -29.84
N PHE A 299 -35.28 18.72 -29.02
CA PHE A 299 -34.93 18.01 -27.78
C PHE A 299 -34.41 16.59 -28.03
N SER A 300 -34.94 15.89 -29.04
CA SER A 300 -34.54 14.50 -29.30
C SER A 300 -33.06 14.35 -29.67
N VAL A 301 -32.45 15.36 -30.31
CA VAL A 301 -31.01 15.36 -30.63
C VAL A 301 -30.19 15.44 -29.34
N ILE A 302 -30.60 16.31 -28.40
CA ILE A 302 -29.91 16.50 -27.13
C ILE A 302 -30.10 15.27 -26.24
N GLU A 303 -31.33 14.74 -26.16
CA GLU A 303 -31.62 13.50 -25.42
C GLU A 303 -30.79 12.33 -25.95
N PHE A 304 -30.65 12.18 -27.28
CA PHE A 304 -29.82 11.13 -27.85
C PHE A 304 -28.33 11.31 -27.52
N GLY A 305 -27.80 12.54 -27.63
CA GLY A 305 -26.42 12.83 -27.26
C GLY A 305 -26.13 12.56 -25.77
N LEU A 306 -27.04 12.96 -24.88
CA LEU A 306 -26.96 12.65 -23.44
C LEU A 306 -27.01 11.15 -23.17
N MET A 307 -27.83 10.41 -23.92
CA MET A 307 -27.91 8.96 -23.82
C MET A 307 -26.62 8.26 -24.24
N GLU A 308 -25.99 8.72 -25.34
CA GLU A 308 -24.75 8.12 -25.82
C GLU A 308 -23.59 8.39 -24.84
N MET A 309 -23.47 9.63 -24.35
CA MET A 309 -22.47 9.96 -23.32
C MET A 309 -22.64 9.12 -22.05
N ALA A 310 -23.87 8.95 -21.59
CA ALA A 310 -24.15 8.12 -20.41
C ALA A 310 -23.79 6.64 -20.64
N ARG A 311 -23.99 6.11 -21.85
CA ARG A 311 -23.58 4.75 -22.24
C ARG A 311 -22.05 4.60 -22.20
N GLU A 312 -21.31 5.53 -22.78
CA GLU A 312 -19.85 5.52 -22.78
C GLU A 312 -19.25 5.61 -21.37
N ILE A 313 -19.82 6.47 -20.51
CA ILE A 313 -19.39 6.61 -19.11
C ILE A 313 -19.55 5.29 -18.35
N GLU A 314 -20.67 4.59 -18.53
CA GLU A 314 -20.91 3.31 -17.87
C GLU A 314 -19.93 2.23 -18.36
N GLU A 315 -19.65 2.19 -19.67
CA GLU A 315 -18.68 1.28 -20.26
C GLU A 315 -17.26 1.54 -19.72
N HIS A 316 -16.86 2.81 -19.62
CA HIS A 316 -15.59 3.20 -19.02
C HIS A 316 -15.50 2.86 -17.54
N ARG A 317 -16.57 3.06 -16.74
CA ARG A 317 -16.58 2.66 -15.32
C ARG A 317 -16.33 1.16 -15.16
N LYS A 318 -17.05 0.33 -15.91
CA LYS A 318 -16.90 -1.14 -15.84
C LYS A 318 -15.49 -1.60 -16.21
N ASN A 319 -14.90 -0.99 -17.25
CA ASN A 319 -13.53 -1.30 -17.65
C ASN A 319 -12.51 -0.87 -16.59
N MET A 320 -12.72 0.28 -15.95
CA MET A 320 -11.86 0.76 -14.86
C MET A 320 -11.94 -0.13 -13.62
N GLU A 321 -13.13 -0.57 -13.22
CA GLU A 321 -13.30 -1.50 -12.09
C GLU A 321 -12.52 -2.80 -12.31
N THR A 322 -12.64 -3.39 -13.51
CA THR A 322 -11.89 -4.60 -13.89
C THR A 322 -10.38 -4.38 -13.81
N LYS A 323 -9.90 -3.21 -14.27
CA LYS A 323 -8.48 -2.87 -14.25
C LYS A 323 -7.95 -2.63 -12.84
N VAL A 324 -8.76 -2.01 -11.97
CA VAL A 324 -8.42 -1.83 -10.55
C VAL A 324 -8.30 -3.17 -9.85
N GLU A 325 -9.24 -4.09 -10.09
CA GLU A 325 -9.20 -5.45 -9.53
C GLU A 325 -7.94 -6.19 -9.97
N GLN A 326 -7.62 -6.19 -11.28
CA GLN A 326 -6.40 -6.81 -11.80
C GLN A 326 -5.13 -6.21 -11.16
N ARG A 327 -5.02 -4.89 -11.09
CA ARG A 327 -3.84 -4.22 -10.48
C ARG A 327 -3.72 -4.50 -8.99
N THR A 328 -4.84 -4.63 -8.29
CA THR A 328 -4.84 -4.98 -6.86
C THR A 328 -4.30 -6.39 -6.66
N MET A 329 -4.69 -7.35 -7.50
CA MET A 329 -4.16 -8.72 -7.46
C MET A 329 -2.66 -8.77 -7.77
N GLU A 330 -2.21 -8.06 -8.81
CA GLU A 330 -0.78 -7.97 -9.16
C GLU A 330 0.06 -7.38 -8.01
N LEU A 331 -0.43 -6.30 -7.40
CA LEU A 331 0.25 -5.66 -6.26
C LEU A 331 0.33 -6.61 -5.06
N GLN A 332 -0.76 -7.32 -4.76
CA GLN A 332 -0.79 -8.26 -3.64
C GLN A 332 0.16 -9.44 -3.85
N SER A 333 0.29 -9.94 -5.09
CA SER A 333 1.31 -10.94 -5.43
C SER A 333 2.72 -10.40 -5.23
N ALA A 334 3.02 -9.21 -5.75
CA ALA A 334 4.35 -8.61 -5.62
C ALA A 334 4.74 -8.36 -4.15
N LEU A 335 3.79 -7.92 -3.31
CA LEU A 335 4.02 -7.75 -1.87
C LEU A 335 4.29 -9.08 -1.15
N SER A 336 3.58 -10.15 -1.54
CA SER A 336 3.84 -11.49 -0.99
C SER A 336 5.24 -11.98 -1.35
N ASP A 337 5.64 -11.87 -2.61
CA ASP A 337 6.96 -12.28 -3.08
C ASP A 337 8.08 -11.49 -2.41
N LEU A 338 7.89 -10.18 -2.22
CA LEU A 338 8.85 -9.32 -1.55
C LEU A 338 9.01 -9.71 -0.07
N LYS A 339 7.90 -10.01 0.62
CA LYS A 339 7.92 -10.47 2.00
C LYS A 339 8.66 -11.81 2.15
N GLU A 340 8.40 -12.77 1.26
CA GLU A 340 9.09 -14.07 1.30
C GLU A 340 10.60 -13.93 1.10
N ARG A 341 11.03 -13.03 0.20
CA ARG A 341 12.44 -12.72 -0.01
C ARG A 341 13.08 -12.06 1.20
N ASP A 342 12.39 -11.11 1.84
CA ASP A 342 12.87 -10.46 3.05
C ASP A 342 13.03 -11.47 4.20
N ASP A 343 12.03 -12.34 4.41
CA ASP A 343 12.08 -13.43 5.40
C ASP A 343 13.28 -14.38 5.14
N LEU A 344 13.60 -14.67 3.87
CA LEU A 344 14.76 -15.49 3.52
C LEU A 344 16.08 -14.78 3.86
N ILE A 345 16.21 -13.50 3.52
CA ILE A 345 17.39 -12.68 3.84
C ILE A 345 17.59 -12.60 5.35
N GLN A 346 16.51 -12.37 6.11
CA GLN A 346 16.56 -12.30 7.57
C GLN A 346 17.07 -13.62 8.19
N LYS A 347 16.60 -14.77 7.70
CA LYS A 347 17.09 -16.08 8.14
C LYS A 347 18.58 -16.29 7.79
N GLN A 348 19.02 -15.86 6.61
CA GLN A 348 20.43 -15.95 6.23
C GLN A 348 21.32 -15.08 7.13
N LEU A 349 20.87 -13.87 7.47
CA LEU A 349 21.57 -12.99 8.42
C LEU A 349 21.62 -13.60 9.83
N ASP A 350 20.55 -14.26 10.30
CA ASP A 350 20.55 -14.95 11.59
C ASP A 350 21.59 -16.07 11.67
N ILE A 351 21.71 -16.85 10.58
CA ILE A 351 22.72 -17.91 10.45
C ILE A 351 24.13 -17.29 10.45
N ALA A 352 24.35 -16.26 9.64
CA ALA A 352 25.65 -15.58 9.56
C ALA A 352 26.06 -14.95 10.90
N GLY A 353 25.14 -14.30 11.61
CA GLY A 353 25.38 -13.76 12.95
C GLY A 353 25.72 -14.85 13.97
N THR A 354 25.10 -16.02 13.86
CA THR A 354 25.43 -17.18 14.71
C THR A 354 26.84 -17.71 14.43
N ILE A 355 27.23 -17.79 13.15
CA ILE A 355 28.59 -18.16 12.75
C ILE A 355 29.60 -17.16 13.32
N GLN A 356 29.38 -15.85 13.14
CA GLN A 356 30.29 -14.82 13.62
C GLN A 356 30.44 -14.83 15.14
N ARG A 357 29.33 -14.96 15.89
CA ARG A 357 29.41 -15.10 17.36
C ARG A 357 30.17 -16.35 17.79
N GLY A 358 30.08 -17.43 17.02
CA GLY A 358 30.86 -18.67 17.26
C GLY A 358 32.36 -18.52 16.98
N ILE A 359 32.75 -17.50 16.19
CA ILE A 359 34.15 -17.16 15.93
C ILE A 359 34.75 -16.41 17.14
N LEU A 360 33.98 -15.56 17.82
CA LEU A 360 34.42 -14.84 19.01
C LEU A 360 34.65 -15.80 20.20
N PRO A 361 35.73 -15.62 20.99
CA PRO A 361 35.94 -16.45 22.16
C PRO A 361 34.84 -16.18 23.19
N GLY A 362 34.15 -17.25 23.65
CA GLY A 362 33.09 -17.12 24.66
C GLY A 362 33.65 -16.75 26.04
N LYS A 363 34.04 -17.76 26.82
CA LYS A 363 34.73 -17.54 28.10
C LYS A 363 36.24 -17.61 27.87
N ILE A 364 36.94 -16.52 28.13
CA ILE A 364 38.40 -16.50 28.15
C ILE A 364 38.88 -17.17 29.44
N ASP A 365 39.75 -18.17 29.32
CA ASP A 365 40.35 -18.84 30.48
C ASP A 365 41.38 -17.91 31.16
N ASP A 366 41.49 -18.01 32.49
CA ASP A 366 42.49 -17.25 33.26
C ASP A 366 43.91 -17.62 32.81
N TRP A 367 44.78 -16.62 32.66
CA TRP A 367 46.19 -16.82 32.30
C TRP A 367 47.08 -16.41 33.48
N ASN A 368 47.71 -17.38 34.12
CA ASN A 368 48.44 -17.19 35.38
C ASN A 368 47.58 -16.49 36.45
N GLU A 369 47.85 -15.22 36.74
CA GLU A 369 47.14 -14.39 37.71
C GLU A 369 46.17 -13.40 37.03
N MET A 370 46.17 -13.36 35.70
CA MET A 370 45.28 -12.48 34.94
C MET A 370 43.91 -13.13 34.79
N LYS A 371 42.89 -12.37 35.17
CA LYS A 371 41.47 -12.69 35.01
C LYS A 371 40.87 -11.80 33.93
N PHE A 372 39.93 -12.35 33.18
CA PHE A 372 39.31 -11.69 32.05
C PHE A 372 37.80 -11.61 32.24
N SER A 373 37.20 -10.49 31.84
CA SER A 373 35.75 -10.32 31.77
C SER A 373 35.40 -9.50 30.54
N VAL A 374 34.50 -10.02 29.71
CA VAL A 374 34.13 -9.40 28.44
C VAL A 374 32.61 -9.25 28.35
N ARG A 375 32.16 -8.16 27.72
CA ARG A 375 30.79 -7.90 27.31
C ARG A 375 30.80 -7.44 25.86
N TYR A 376 29.96 -8.07 25.05
CA TYR A 376 29.80 -7.79 23.63
C TYR A 376 28.31 -7.70 23.31
N ILE A 377 27.87 -6.59 22.73
CA ILE A 377 26.50 -6.32 22.32
C ILE A 377 26.56 -5.81 20.88
N ALA A 378 26.16 -6.63 19.93
CA ALA A 378 26.09 -6.24 18.52
C ALA A 378 24.92 -5.28 18.28
N MET A 379 25.12 -4.28 17.44
CA MET A 379 24.10 -3.32 16.97
C MET A 379 23.07 -3.99 16.06
N GLU A 380 23.56 -4.78 15.09
CA GLU A 380 22.75 -5.55 14.15
C GLU A 380 22.86 -7.06 14.41
N LYS A 381 22.35 -7.89 13.49
CA LYS A 381 22.51 -9.35 13.55
C LYS A 381 23.97 -9.80 13.45
N ILE A 382 24.81 -8.96 12.83
CA ILE A 382 26.22 -9.20 12.52
C ILE A 382 26.97 -7.88 12.76
N GLY A 383 28.10 -7.93 13.48
CA GLY A 383 28.88 -6.74 13.86
C GLY A 383 30.20 -6.57 13.10
N GLY A 384 30.84 -5.41 13.24
CA GLY A 384 32.22 -5.13 12.80
C GLY A 384 33.25 -5.34 13.93
N ASP A 385 32.81 -5.22 15.18
CA ASP A 385 33.63 -5.38 16.37
C ASP A 385 34.06 -6.83 16.61
N PHE A 386 35.34 -7.02 16.95
CA PHE A 386 35.80 -8.29 17.50
C PHE A 386 36.95 -8.16 18.50
N TYR A 387 37.07 -9.18 19.33
CA TYR A 387 38.18 -9.33 20.27
C TYR A 387 38.69 -10.77 20.24
N ASP A 388 39.95 -10.94 20.64
CA ASP A 388 40.55 -12.26 20.74
C ASP A 388 41.72 -12.33 21.72
N VAL A 389 42.05 -13.55 22.13
CA VAL A 389 43.19 -13.86 23.00
C VAL A 389 44.09 -14.87 22.31
N PHE A 390 45.32 -14.47 22.03
CA PHE A 390 46.30 -15.27 21.32
C PHE A 390 47.44 -15.69 22.22
N GLN A 391 47.89 -16.94 22.06
CA GLN A 391 49.19 -17.35 22.58
C GLN A 391 50.27 -16.93 21.59
N LEU A 392 51.12 -15.98 21.98
CA LEU A 392 52.20 -15.47 21.14
C LEU A 392 53.43 -16.38 21.20
N LYS A 393 54.32 -16.21 20.21
CA LYS A 393 55.66 -16.81 20.24
C LYS A 393 56.41 -16.42 21.53
N GLY A 394 57.13 -17.37 22.13
CA GLY A 394 57.88 -17.14 23.37
C GLY A 394 57.06 -17.16 24.66
N ASN A 395 55.89 -17.82 24.64
CA ASN A 395 55.01 -18.00 25.81
C ASN A 395 54.39 -16.70 26.36
N LYS A 396 54.27 -15.65 25.53
CA LYS A 396 53.57 -14.40 25.88
C LYS A 396 52.07 -14.48 25.57
N LEU A 397 51.25 -13.74 26.31
CA LEU A 397 49.82 -13.62 26.06
C LEU A 397 49.51 -12.37 25.24
N GLY A 398 48.81 -12.53 24.12
CA GLY A 398 48.31 -11.44 23.28
C GLY A 398 46.82 -11.20 23.50
N LEU A 399 46.40 -9.95 23.65
CA LEU A 399 44.99 -9.55 23.68
C LEU A 399 44.74 -8.53 22.57
N LEU A 400 43.66 -8.73 21.83
CA LEU A 400 43.24 -7.88 20.73
C LEU A 400 41.81 -7.39 20.98
N ILE A 401 41.59 -6.10 20.75
CA ILE A 401 40.27 -5.54 20.46
C ILE A 401 40.38 -4.78 19.14
N ALA A 402 39.37 -4.90 18.29
CA ALA A 402 39.39 -4.33 16.97
C ALA A 402 37.98 -4.02 16.49
N ASP A 403 37.89 -3.01 15.64
CA ASP A 403 36.67 -2.56 14.98
C ASP A 403 36.95 -2.34 13.49
N VAL A 404 36.03 -2.82 12.65
CA VAL A 404 36.09 -2.69 11.20
C VAL A 404 35.19 -1.54 10.78
N SER A 405 35.71 -0.64 9.95
CA SER A 405 34.93 0.47 9.40
C SER A 405 33.65 0.00 8.69
N GLY A 406 32.52 0.56 9.08
CA GLY A 406 31.20 0.23 8.53
C GLY A 406 30.49 -0.87 9.32
N HIS A 407 29.28 -1.26 8.87
CA HIS A 407 28.46 -2.25 9.57
C HIS A 407 27.87 -3.30 8.62
N GLY A 408 27.29 -4.36 9.18
CA GLY A 408 26.60 -5.41 8.43
C GLY A 408 27.54 -6.43 7.76
N ILE A 409 27.11 -7.00 6.63
CA ILE A 409 27.78 -8.15 6.00
C ILE A 409 29.24 -7.86 5.58
N PRO A 410 29.58 -6.73 4.93
CA PRO A 410 30.96 -6.47 4.49
C PRO A 410 31.93 -6.39 5.68
N ALA A 411 31.57 -5.65 6.73
CA ALA A 411 32.38 -5.50 7.93
C ALA A 411 32.64 -6.86 8.61
N ALA A 412 31.64 -7.73 8.67
CA ALA A 412 31.75 -9.07 9.25
C ALA A 412 32.71 -10.01 8.49
N LEU A 413 32.78 -9.89 7.16
CA LEU A 413 33.72 -10.65 6.35
C LEU A 413 35.15 -10.19 6.59
N VAL A 414 35.37 -8.87 6.66
CA VAL A 414 36.67 -8.28 7.00
C VAL A 414 37.09 -8.66 8.42
N THR A 415 36.18 -8.65 9.38
CA THR A 415 36.38 -9.15 10.76
C THR A 415 36.95 -10.56 10.76
N THR A 416 36.34 -11.45 9.99
CA THR A 416 36.77 -12.86 9.88
C THR A 416 38.17 -12.98 9.28
N MET A 417 38.46 -12.23 8.21
CA MET A 417 39.78 -12.19 7.57
C MET A 417 40.85 -11.62 8.51
N ALA A 418 40.52 -10.54 9.22
CA ALA A 418 41.41 -9.92 10.19
C ALA A 418 41.76 -10.89 11.31
N LYS A 419 40.78 -11.59 11.90
CA LYS A 419 41.04 -12.59 12.94
C LYS A 419 42.01 -13.68 12.48
N ILE A 420 41.84 -14.21 11.27
CA ILE A 420 42.75 -15.22 10.70
C ILE A 420 44.16 -14.63 10.50
N ALA A 421 44.25 -13.41 9.96
CA ALA A 421 45.52 -12.72 9.78
C ALA A 421 46.24 -12.49 11.11
N PHE A 422 45.54 -12.03 12.15
CA PHE A 422 46.07 -11.87 13.50
C PHE A 422 46.54 -13.20 14.09
N GLY A 423 45.75 -14.27 13.98
CA GLY A 423 46.15 -15.60 14.47
C GLY A 423 47.45 -16.09 13.84
N ASN A 424 47.59 -15.92 12.51
CA ASN A 424 48.81 -16.27 11.78
C ASN A 424 50.02 -15.41 12.16
N ALA A 425 49.82 -14.10 12.35
CA ALA A 425 50.88 -13.18 12.77
C ALA A 425 51.35 -13.45 14.22
N CYS A 426 50.40 -13.72 15.12
CA CYS A 426 50.66 -14.03 16.54
C CYS A 426 51.46 -15.33 16.72
N ALA A 427 51.29 -16.30 15.82
CA ALA A 427 52.10 -17.52 15.82
C ALA A 427 53.58 -17.26 15.44
N LYS A 428 53.85 -16.20 14.68
CA LYS A 428 55.19 -15.88 14.15
C LYS A 428 55.96 -14.87 15.02
N TYR A 429 55.25 -13.90 15.58
CA TYR A 429 55.82 -12.72 16.24
C TYR A 429 55.29 -12.55 17.67
N ASP A 430 56.07 -11.88 18.51
CA ASP A 430 55.75 -11.59 19.91
C ASP A 430 55.67 -10.07 20.19
N SER A 431 55.90 -9.24 19.17
CA SER A 431 55.85 -7.78 19.20
C SER A 431 54.56 -7.28 18.55
N PRO A 432 53.69 -6.56 19.28
CA PRO A 432 52.50 -5.90 18.74
C PRO A 432 52.76 -5.12 17.43
N ARG A 433 53.86 -4.36 17.36
CA ARG A 433 54.23 -3.61 16.15
C ARG A 433 54.44 -4.54 14.94
N ARG A 434 55.17 -5.64 15.12
CA ARG A 434 55.43 -6.61 14.04
C ARG A 434 54.15 -7.32 13.60
N ILE A 435 53.26 -7.62 14.54
CA ILE A 435 51.95 -8.21 14.26
C ILE A 435 51.14 -7.27 13.37
N PHE A 436 51.03 -5.98 13.71
CA PHE A 436 50.32 -4.99 12.88
C PHE A 436 50.91 -4.86 11.47
N GLN A 437 52.24 -4.87 11.34
CA GLN A 437 52.91 -4.81 10.03
C GLN A 437 52.58 -6.00 9.11
N ASP A 438 52.50 -7.21 9.67
CA ASP A 438 52.16 -8.44 8.93
C ASP A 438 50.67 -8.45 8.56
N VAL A 439 49.80 -8.12 9.51
CA VAL A 439 48.34 -8.07 9.30
C VAL A 439 47.97 -6.99 8.29
N ASN A 440 48.57 -5.80 8.34
CA ASN A 440 48.33 -4.72 7.37
C ASN A 440 48.55 -5.19 5.93
N GLN A 441 49.64 -5.92 5.70
CA GLN A 441 49.91 -6.48 4.38
C GLN A 441 48.94 -7.57 3.99
N SER A 442 48.68 -8.50 4.91
CA SER A 442 47.75 -9.59 4.65
C SER A 442 46.37 -9.04 4.28
N LEU A 443 45.91 -7.97 4.93
CA LEU A 443 44.63 -7.35 4.60
C LEU A 443 44.71 -6.60 3.26
N ILE A 444 45.74 -5.79 2.98
CA ILE A 444 45.88 -5.08 1.69
C ILE A 444 45.94 -6.06 0.49
N ASP A 445 46.57 -7.22 0.68
CA ASP A 445 46.69 -8.21 -0.38
C ASP A 445 45.34 -8.82 -0.76
N HIS A 446 44.44 -9.00 0.22
CA HIS A 446 43.18 -9.73 0.05
C HIS A 446 41.91 -8.86 0.03
N VAL A 447 41.90 -7.75 0.77
CA VAL A 447 40.82 -6.77 0.86
C VAL A 447 41.11 -5.64 -0.12
N LYS A 448 40.30 -5.55 -1.17
CA LYS A 448 40.42 -4.51 -2.23
C LYS A 448 39.38 -3.40 -2.11
N THR A 449 38.58 -3.44 -1.06
CA THR A 449 37.60 -2.40 -0.71
C THR A 449 38.29 -1.27 0.08
N GLN A 450 37.55 -0.19 0.35
CA GLN A 450 38.06 0.93 1.17
C GLN A 450 37.88 0.68 2.68
N ASP A 451 37.52 -0.55 3.07
CA ASP A 451 37.31 -0.92 4.47
C ASP A 451 38.67 -0.97 5.20
N TYR A 452 38.68 -0.45 6.41
CA TYR A 452 39.85 -0.42 7.27
C TYR A 452 39.53 -0.95 8.65
N LEU A 453 40.57 -1.34 9.38
CA LEU A 453 40.45 -1.89 10.73
C LEU A 453 41.17 -0.97 11.71
N THR A 454 40.46 -0.51 12.74
CA THR A 454 41.09 0.06 13.92
C THR A 454 41.30 -1.05 14.94
N CYS A 455 42.46 -1.09 15.62
CA CYS A 455 42.65 -2.08 16.68
C CYS A 455 43.67 -1.67 17.74
N PHE A 456 43.52 -2.22 18.93
CA PHE A 456 44.46 -2.10 20.03
C PHE A 456 44.97 -3.49 20.43
N PHE A 457 46.29 -3.64 20.55
CA PHE A 457 46.92 -4.92 20.86
C PHE A 457 47.80 -4.82 22.11
N LEU A 458 47.63 -5.78 23.02
CA LEU A 458 48.41 -5.93 24.25
C LEU A 458 49.19 -7.25 24.20
N ALA A 459 50.44 -7.25 24.62
CA ALA A 459 51.28 -8.43 24.76
C ALA A 459 51.89 -8.47 26.18
N PHE A 460 51.67 -9.57 26.91
CA PHE A 460 52.15 -9.77 28.27
C PHE A 460 53.19 -10.87 28.33
N ASP A 461 54.31 -10.63 29.03
CA ASP A 461 55.24 -11.68 29.42
C ASP A 461 54.89 -12.33 30.77
N GLU A 462 55.66 -13.35 31.17
CA GLU A 462 55.44 -14.08 32.43
C GLU A 462 55.66 -13.21 33.67
N GLU A 463 56.39 -12.10 33.53
CA GLU A 463 56.66 -11.11 34.58
C GLU A 463 55.63 -9.99 34.65
N TYR A 464 54.59 -10.05 33.81
CA TYR A 464 53.53 -9.03 33.67
C TYR A 464 54.04 -7.67 33.17
N ASN A 465 55.13 -7.66 32.42
CA ASN A 465 55.47 -6.53 31.58
C ASN A 465 54.54 -6.56 30.36
N LEU A 466 53.98 -5.39 30.08
CA LEU A 466 53.05 -5.15 29.01
C LEU A 466 53.79 -4.43 27.87
N SER A 467 53.74 -4.96 26.67
CA SER A 467 54.00 -4.22 25.43
C SER A 467 52.68 -3.98 24.70
N TYR A 468 52.49 -2.79 24.14
CA TYR A 468 51.24 -2.46 23.46
C TYR A 468 51.46 -1.59 22.23
N SER A 469 50.52 -1.69 21.28
CA SER A 469 50.45 -0.89 20.08
C SER A 469 48.99 -0.57 19.75
N ASN A 470 48.76 0.62 19.23
CA ASN A 470 47.47 1.18 18.84
C ASN A 470 47.50 1.54 17.35
N ALA A 471 46.56 0.99 16.58
CA ALA A 471 46.34 1.27 15.18
C ALA A 471 45.07 2.13 15.02
N SER A 472 45.14 3.39 15.49
CA SER A 472 44.03 4.35 15.45
C SER A 472 42.73 3.91 16.13
N HIS A 473 42.82 3.05 17.15
CA HIS A 473 41.69 2.63 17.98
C HIS A 473 41.59 3.44 19.28
N GLN A 474 40.54 3.19 20.06
CA GLN A 474 40.36 3.85 21.36
C GLN A 474 41.49 3.51 22.33
N LYS A 475 41.85 4.51 23.14
CA LYS A 475 42.97 4.40 24.10
C LYS A 475 42.60 3.44 25.22
N ALA A 476 43.44 2.43 25.45
CA ALA A 476 43.24 1.52 26.57
C ALA A 476 43.41 2.27 27.91
N ILE A 477 42.51 1.99 28.86
CA ILE A 477 42.51 2.64 30.17
C ILE A 477 43.17 1.72 31.18
N LEU A 478 44.31 2.12 31.74
CA LEU A 478 44.97 1.44 32.85
C LEU A 478 44.57 2.08 34.18
N LEU A 479 43.78 1.35 34.96
CA LEU A 479 43.39 1.72 36.31
C LEU A 479 44.39 1.13 37.32
N ARG A 480 45.18 2.02 37.95
CA ARG A 480 45.98 1.71 39.14
C ARG A 480 45.05 1.66 40.34
N ARG A 481 44.50 0.48 40.66
CA ARG A 481 43.36 0.35 41.59
C ARG A 481 43.68 0.85 42.99
N ASP A 482 44.87 0.52 43.49
CA ASP A 482 45.32 0.88 44.84
C ASP A 482 45.54 2.41 44.99
N GLU A 483 46.04 3.07 43.94
CA GLU A 483 46.23 4.53 43.89
C GLU A 483 44.95 5.28 43.49
N GLY A 484 43.99 4.60 42.85
CA GLY A 484 42.85 5.21 42.17
C GLY A 484 43.23 6.07 40.96
N LYS A 485 44.45 5.94 40.45
CA LYS A 485 44.98 6.70 39.30
C LYS A 485 44.59 6.01 38.00
N ILE A 486 44.27 6.81 36.98
CA ILE A 486 43.96 6.33 35.63
C ILE A 486 45.05 6.82 34.67
N GLU A 487 45.57 5.91 33.86
CA GLU A 487 46.57 6.15 32.83
C GLU A 487 45.99 5.72 31.47
N LEU A 488 46.08 6.59 30.45
CA LEU A 488 45.64 6.25 29.09
C LEU A 488 46.84 5.72 28.30
N LEU A 489 46.76 4.47 27.86
CA LEU A 489 47.79 3.82 27.05
C LEU A 489 47.53 4.11 25.57
N ASP A 490 48.52 4.70 24.91
CA ASP A 490 48.40 5.11 23.51
C ASP A 490 49.76 5.12 22.79
N THR A 491 49.76 4.86 21.48
CA THR A 491 50.91 4.88 20.58
C THR A 491 50.51 5.48 19.24
N ASN A 492 51.48 5.95 18.44
CA ASN A 492 51.16 6.31 17.06
C ASN A 492 51.01 5.05 16.20
N GLY A 493 50.08 5.11 15.25
CA GLY A 493 49.82 4.06 14.27
C GLY A 493 48.54 4.36 13.49
N LEU A 494 48.61 4.24 12.16
CA LEU A 494 47.44 4.38 11.29
C LEU A 494 46.56 3.13 11.34
N PHE A 495 45.31 3.22 10.88
CA PHE A 495 44.42 2.07 10.76
C PHE A 495 44.98 1.01 9.77
N ILE A 496 44.66 -0.24 10.04
CA ILE A 496 45.17 -1.41 9.31
C ILE A 496 44.34 -1.66 8.04
N GLY A 497 45.02 -2.02 6.95
CA GLY A 497 44.40 -2.58 5.74
C GLY A 497 44.10 -1.59 4.62
N ALA A 498 44.24 -0.28 4.87
CA ALA A 498 43.88 0.75 3.89
C ALA A 498 45.03 1.23 3.00
N ILE A 499 46.23 1.39 3.56
CA ILE A 499 47.40 1.94 2.87
C ILE A 499 48.67 1.20 3.26
N GLU A 500 49.59 1.03 2.32
CA GLU A 500 50.81 0.25 2.52
C GLU A 500 51.78 0.96 3.48
N GLU A 501 51.82 2.29 3.41
CA GLU A 501 52.67 3.17 4.21
C GLU A 501 52.35 3.12 5.71
N ALA A 502 51.17 2.62 6.10
CA ALA A 502 50.80 2.45 7.50
C ALA A 502 51.80 1.57 8.26
N ARG A 503 52.48 0.63 7.58
CA ARG A 503 53.46 -0.30 8.16
C ARG A 503 54.59 0.38 8.92
N ASP A 504 55.03 1.55 8.46
CA ASP A 504 56.14 2.27 9.08
C ASP A 504 55.69 3.15 10.25
N THR A 505 54.38 3.37 10.42
CA THR A 505 53.81 4.25 11.44
C THR A 505 53.57 3.56 12.78
N TYR A 506 53.45 2.23 12.80
CA TYR A 506 53.15 1.48 14.03
C TYR A 506 54.30 1.58 15.04
N GLU A 507 53.99 2.11 16.22
CA GLU A 507 54.90 2.18 17.36
C GLU A 507 54.60 1.08 18.39
N GLU A 508 55.56 0.84 19.29
CA GLU A 508 55.37 -0.05 20.43
C GLU A 508 55.86 0.68 21.68
N LYS A 509 55.05 0.65 22.75
CA LYS A 509 55.43 1.15 24.07
C LYS A 509 55.28 0.03 25.09
N SER A 510 55.94 0.21 26.23
CA SER A 510 55.89 -0.77 27.32
C SER A 510 55.43 -0.12 28.63
N ALA A 511 54.73 -0.90 29.42
CA ALA A 511 54.32 -0.58 30.79
C ALA A 511 54.48 -1.83 31.67
N ARG A 512 54.28 -1.68 32.97
CA ARG A 512 54.27 -2.81 33.90
C ARG A 512 52.96 -2.84 34.67
N LEU A 513 52.36 -4.02 34.77
CA LEU A 513 51.14 -4.24 35.51
C LEU A 513 51.46 -4.63 36.95
N ASN A 514 50.83 -3.97 37.92
CA ASN A 514 50.92 -4.35 39.33
C ASN A 514 49.68 -5.15 39.74
N TYR A 515 49.78 -5.89 40.84
CA TYR A 515 48.62 -6.59 41.37
C TYR A 515 47.48 -5.62 41.65
N ASN A 516 46.25 -6.08 41.41
CA ASN A 516 44.99 -5.34 41.45
C ASN A 516 44.77 -4.32 40.33
N ASP A 517 45.76 -4.05 39.47
CA ASP A 517 45.55 -3.16 38.33
C ASP A 517 44.58 -3.77 37.33
N ARG A 518 43.79 -2.89 36.68
CA ARG A 518 42.87 -3.27 35.62
C ARG A 518 43.21 -2.55 34.32
N ILE A 519 43.18 -3.27 33.21
CA ILE A 519 43.21 -2.69 31.87
C ILE A 519 41.82 -2.83 31.27
N ILE A 520 41.27 -1.71 30.79
CA ILE A 520 39.97 -1.63 30.15
C ILE A 520 40.19 -1.31 28.68
N LEU A 521 39.75 -2.23 27.82
CA LEU A 521 39.68 -2.11 26.38
C LEU A 521 38.21 -1.94 25.98
N TYR A 522 37.90 -1.01 25.09
CA TYR A 522 36.55 -0.72 24.64
C TYR A 522 36.55 -0.18 23.22
N THR A 523 35.41 -0.33 22.54
CA THR A 523 35.14 0.24 21.22
C THR A 523 34.38 1.56 21.34
N ASP A 524 34.34 2.32 20.25
CA ASP A 524 33.68 3.62 20.17
C ASP A 524 32.18 3.58 20.42
N GLY A 525 31.51 2.44 20.20
CA GLY A 525 30.11 2.23 20.60
C GLY A 525 29.82 2.49 22.09
N ILE A 526 30.84 2.52 22.96
CA ILE A 526 30.68 3.02 24.34
C ILE A 526 30.80 4.54 24.44
N SER A 527 31.86 5.14 23.90
CA SER A 527 32.12 6.58 24.04
C SER A 527 31.16 7.43 23.21
N GLU A 528 30.74 6.94 22.06
CA GLU A 528 29.87 7.63 21.10
C GLU A 528 28.39 7.28 21.30
N ALA A 529 28.07 6.41 22.27
CA ALA A 529 26.69 6.10 22.64
C ALA A 529 25.88 7.38 22.93
N VAL A 530 24.75 7.54 22.25
CA VAL A 530 23.92 8.75 22.33
C VAL A 530 22.69 8.59 23.23
N ASP A 531 22.36 9.65 23.98
CA ASP A 531 21.08 9.76 24.71
C ASP A 531 19.91 10.23 23.82
N GLU A 532 18.69 10.32 24.37
CA GLU A 532 17.50 10.83 23.65
C GLU A 532 17.68 12.27 23.11
N GLN A 533 18.63 13.04 23.64
CA GLN A 533 18.97 14.40 23.19
C GLN A 533 20.16 14.42 22.21
N ARG A 534 20.63 13.25 21.75
CA ARG A 534 21.79 13.05 20.87
C ARG A 534 23.10 13.58 21.44
N ARG A 535 23.29 13.47 22.76
CA ARG A 535 24.57 13.75 23.43
C ARG A 535 25.33 12.46 23.64
N GLU A 536 26.60 12.43 23.25
CA GLU A 536 27.51 11.30 23.43
C GLU A 536 27.79 11.02 24.92
N TYR A 537 28.02 9.75 25.26
CA TYR A 537 28.36 9.30 26.61
C TYR A 537 29.73 9.85 27.05
N SER A 538 30.68 9.90 26.12
CA SER A 538 32.04 10.42 26.23
C SER A 538 33.01 9.58 27.07
N VAL A 539 34.31 9.75 26.78
CA VAL A 539 35.40 9.05 27.49
C VAL A 539 35.54 9.56 28.93
N GLU A 540 35.22 10.82 29.19
CA GLU A 540 35.23 11.41 30.53
C GLU A 540 34.25 10.69 31.45
N ARG A 541 33.03 10.44 30.98
CA ARG A 541 32.00 9.74 31.75
C ARG A 541 32.34 8.27 31.97
N LEU A 542 32.91 7.60 30.96
CA LEU A 542 33.45 6.25 31.11
C LEU A 542 34.53 6.22 32.21
N THR A 543 35.42 7.20 32.22
CA THR A 543 36.49 7.34 33.23
C THR A 543 35.91 7.57 34.63
N GLU A 544 34.85 8.37 34.75
CA GLU A 544 34.12 8.58 36.01
C GLU A 544 33.44 7.29 36.51
N ALA A 545 32.78 6.55 35.62
CA ALA A 545 32.16 5.27 35.93
C ALA A 545 33.21 4.24 36.42
N ILE A 546 34.35 4.15 35.74
CA ILE A 546 35.49 3.30 36.14
C ILE A 546 35.98 3.65 37.56
N ARG A 547 36.13 4.94 37.88
CA ARG A 547 36.54 5.37 39.23
C ARG A 547 35.51 5.03 40.29
N LYS A 548 34.23 5.23 39.99
CA LYS A 548 33.11 4.95 40.89
C LYS A 548 33.03 3.46 41.24
N PHE A 549 33.20 2.59 40.26
CA PHE A 549 33.01 1.14 40.42
C PHE A 549 34.30 0.37 40.75
N LYS A 550 35.45 1.03 40.91
CA LYS A 550 36.77 0.40 41.14
C LYS A 550 36.84 -0.64 42.28
N HIS A 551 35.94 -0.57 43.24
CA HIS A 551 35.92 -1.44 44.42
C HIS A 551 35.20 -2.77 44.17
N LEU A 552 34.38 -2.87 43.12
CA LEU A 552 33.61 -4.07 42.77
C LEU A 552 34.51 -5.22 42.31
N THR A 553 33.95 -6.44 42.30
CA THR A 553 34.60 -7.61 41.68
C THR A 553 34.74 -7.41 40.17
N LEU A 554 35.57 -8.21 39.50
CA LEU A 554 35.80 -8.05 38.05
C LEU A 554 34.49 -8.16 37.23
N GLU A 555 33.67 -9.18 37.50
CA GLU A 555 32.39 -9.38 36.79
C GLU A 555 31.36 -8.28 37.11
N ASP A 556 31.25 -7.88 38.38
CA ASP A 556 30.34 -6.81 38.79
C ASP A 556 30.79 -5.46 38.23
N PHE A 557 32.10 -5.24 38.11
CA PHE A 557 32.68 -4.03 37.53
C PHE A 557 32.34 -3.91 36.05
N THR A 558 32.57 -4.95 35.26
CA THR A 558 32.23 -4.95 33.83
C THR A 558 30.74 -4.77 33.61
N SER A 559 29.90 -5.45 34.41
CA SER A 559 28.44 -5.34 34.33
C SER A 559 27.96 -3.95 34.73
N ALA A 560 28.52 -3.35 35.79
CA ALA A 560 28.16 -2.00 36.23
C ALA A 560 28.49 -0.91 35.20
N ILE A 561 29.58 -1.07 34.43
CA ILE A 561 29.92 -0.15 33.33
C ILE A 561 28.90 -0.26 32.21
N ILE A 562 28.59 -1.47 31.74
CA ILE A 562 27.60 -1.69 30.68
C ILE A 562 26.21 -1.18 31.10
N ASP A 563 25.79 -1.45 32.33
CA ASP A 563 24.53 -0.94 32.88
C ASP A 563 24.48 0.60 32.91
N ASP A 564 25.60 1.27 33.19
CA ASP A 564 25.68 2.74 33.19
C ASP A 564 25.52 3.31 31.78
N VAL A 565 26.16 2.68 30.79
CA VAL A 565 26.01 3.02 29.35
C VAL A 565 24.58 2.79 28.88
N GLN A 566 23.99 1.63 29.17
CA GLN A 566 22.61 1.32 28.78
C GLN A 566 21.58 2.27 29.42
N ARG A 567 21.77 2.62 30.70
CA ARG A 567 20.91 3.63 31.35
C ARG A 567 21.05 5.02 30.74
N TYR A 568 22.21 5.34 30.17
CA TYR A 568 22.42 6.61 29.47
C TYR A 568 21.72 6.64 28.11
N ILE A 569 21.81 5.55 27.34
CA ILE A 569 21.13 5.41 26.04
C ILE A 569 19.60 5.48 26.21
N GLY A 570 19.05 4.88 27.28
CA GLY A 570 17.62 4.94 27.58
C GLY A 570 16.79 4.11 26.61
N ASN A 571 15.83 4.75 25.93
CA ASN A 571 14.97 4.09 24.93
C ASN A 571 15.46 4.25 23.47
N THR A 572 16.61 4.89 23.27
CA THR A 572 17.20 5.08 21.94
C THR A 572 17.77 3.76 21.41
N GLN A 573 17.80 3.60 20.09
CA GLN A 573 18.43 2.44 19.47
C GLN A 573 19.95 2.57 19.57
N VAL A 574 20.63 1.45 19.84
CA VAL A 574 22.09 1.36 19.78
C VAL A 574 22.53 1.64 18.34
N GLU A 575 23.39 2.65 18.15
CA GLU A 575 23.85 3.11 16.83
C GLU A 575 25.15 2.40 16.37
N ASP A 576 25.85 1.70 17.25
CA ASP A 576 27.08 0.95 16.92
C ASP A 576 27.35 -0.23 17.88
N ASP A 577 28.27 -1.12 17.52
CA ASP A 577 28.64 -2.29 18.31
C ASP A 577 29.30 -1.88 19.65
N ILE A 578 28.88 -2.52 20.75
CA ILE A 578 29.44 -2.25 22.08
C ILE A 578 30.30 -3.42 22.52
N THR A 579 31.62 -3.18 22.60
CA THR A 579 32.59 -4.13 23.13
C THR A 579 33.31 -3.56 24.34
N LEU A 580 33.35 -4.34 25.42
CA LEU A 580 34.09 -4.02 26.64
C LEU A 580 34.86 -5.26 27.10
N MET A 581 36.19 -5.16 27.14
CA MET A 581 37.09 -6.20 27.64
C MET A 581 37.92 -5.65 28.81
N VAL A 582 37.83 -6.32 29.95
CA VAL A 582 38.56 -5.94 31.17
C VAL A 582 39.49 -7.07 31.59
N VAL A 583 40.74 -6.71 31.86
CA VAL A 583 41.79 -7.59 32.35
C VAL A 583 42.17 -7.13 33.75
N GLU A 584 42.21 -8.05 34.72
CA GLU A 584 42.67 -7.77 36.09
C GLU A 584 43.84 -8.68 36.46
N LEU A 585 44.94 -8.09 36.93
CA LEU A 585 46.01 -8.87 37.55
C LEU A 585 45.66 -9.15 39.02
N ALA A 586 44.99 -10.27 39.28
CA ALA A 586 44.54 -10.60 40.63
C ALA A 586 45.72 -11.06 41.50
N ARG A 587 45.81 -10.52 42.73
CA ARG A 587 46.79 -11.02 43.71
C ARG A 587 46.37 -12.40 44.20
N ASP A 588 47.19 -13.42 43.92
CA ASP A 588 47.04 -14.75 44.50
C ASP A 588 47.68 -14.78 45.90
N GLU A 589 46.98 -15.28 46.91
CA GLU A 589 47.43 -15.29 48.30
C GLU A 589 48.72 -16.12 48.49
N ALA A 590 48.98 -17.08 47.59
CA ALA A 590 50.17 -17.94 47.61
C ALA A 590 51.29 -17.50 46.66
N ILE A 591 51.18 -16.32 46.04
CA ILE A 591 52.06 -15.92 44.93
C ILE A 591 53.54 -15.85 45.31
N ASP A 592 53.83 -15.26 46.47
CA ASP A 592 55.19 -15.10 46.96
C ASP A 592 55.82 -16.48 47.21
N ILE A 593 55.01 -17.44 47.64
CA ILE A 593 55.42 -18.83 47.88
C ILE A 593 55.76 -19.53 46.56
N ILE A 594 54.92 -19.35 45.53
CA ILE A 594 55.12 -19.93 44.20
C ILE A 594 56.36 -19.33 43.52
N LYS A 595 56.54 -18.00 43.57
CA LYS A 595 57.70 -17.31 42.98
C LYS A 595 59.00 -17.76 43.63
N SER A 596 59.08 -17.79 44.95
CA SER A 596 60.26 -18.28 45.67
C SER A 596 60.54 -19.76 45.35
N SER A 597 59.52 -20.60 45.30
CA SER A 597 59.67 -22.01 44.92
C SER A 597 60.22 -22.17 43.49
N LYS A 598 59.70 -21.43 42.50
CA LYS A 598 60.24 -21.43 41.12
C LYS A 598 61.71 -20.98 41.08
N SER A 599 62.09 -19.96 41.86
CA SER A 599 63.50 -19.54 41.95
C SER A 599 64.39 -20.67 42.48
N LEU A 600 63.97 -21.33 43.56
CA LEU A 600 64.69 -22.48 44.14
C LEU A 600 64.81 -23.64 43.14
N VAL A 601 63.75 -23.91 42.36
CA VAL A 601 63.77 -24.92 41.28
C VAL A 601 64.77 -24.56 40.19
N ASN A 602 64.86 -23.28 39.81
CA ASN A 602 65.83 -22.81 38.81
C ASN A 602 67.28 -22.88 39.33
N GLU A 603 67.48 -22.71 40.63
CA GLU A 603 68.77 -22.93 41.32
C GLU A 603 69.10 -24.42 41.55
N GLY A 604 68.21 -25.34 41.16
CA GLY A 604 68.40 -26.79 41.35
C GLY A 604 68.10 -27.30 42.77
N LYS A 605 67.58 -26.46 43.67
CA LYS A 605 67.27 -26.77 45.07
C LYS A 605 65.85 -27.34 45.21
N TYR A 606 65.61 -28.52 44.64
CA TYR A 606 64.27 -29.11 44.56
C TYR A 606 63.64 -29.46 45.91
N TYR A 607 64.41 -29.94 46.89
CA TYR A 607 63.88 -30.30 48.21
C TYR A 607 63.45 -29.07 49.02
N GLU A 608 64.21 -27.97 48.94
CA GLU A 608 63.83 -26.69 49.55
C GLU A 608 62.57 -26.12 48.89
N ALA A 609 62.47 -26.22 47.56
CA ALA A 609 61.27 -25.82 46.83
C ALA A 609 60.03 -26.64 47.25
N ILE A 610 60.18 -27.93 47.52
CA ILE A 610 59.10 -28.80 48.03
C ILE A 610 58.68 -28.37 49.45
N ASP A 611 59.62 -28.19 50.38
CA ASP A 611 59.27 -27.71 51.74
C ASP A 611 58.54 -26.36 51.68
N TYR A 612 59.01 -25.45 50.83
CA TYR A 612 58.39 -24.14 50.64
C TYR A 612 56.94 -24.25 50.13
N LEU A 613 56.69 -25.13 49.15
CA LEU A 613 55.35 -25.40 48.60
C LEU A 613 54.44 -26.12 49.60
N GLU A 614 54.95 -27.10 50.34
CA GLU A 614 54.19 -27.80 51.39
C GLU A 614 53.80 -26.87 52.53
N ARG A 615 54.70 -25.96 52.94
CA ARG A 615 54.39 -24.87 53.88
C ARG A 615 53.31 -23.95 53.32
N GLY A 616 53.39 -23.64 52.03
CA GLY A 616 52.35 -22.89 51.33
C GLY A 616 51.00 -23.57 51.38
N LEU A 617 50.95 -24.88 51.13
CA LEU A 617 49.70 -25.65 51.20
C LEU A 617 49.17 -25.77 52.62
N ARG A 618 50.01 -25.74 53.66
CA ARG A 618 49.53 -25.63 55.05
C ARG A 618 48.79 -24.32 55.32
N LEU A 619 49.21 -23.22 54.68
CA LEU A 619 48.57 -21.91 54.80
C LEU A 619 47.35 -21.79 53.87
N TYR A 620 47.43 -22.35 52.67
CA TYR A 620 46.40 -22.28 51.63
C TYR A 620 46.09 -23.69 51.09
N PRO A 621 45.34 -24.52 51.84
CA PRO A 621 45.19 -25.95 51.54
C PRO A 621 44.54 -26.27 50.19
N LYS A 622 43.72 -25.34 49.67
CA LYS A 622 43.00 -25.52 48.41
C LYS A 622 43.62 -24.73 47.24
N ASN A 623 44.80 -24.15 47.43
CA ASN A 623 45.42 -23.35 46.38
C ASN A 623 45.96 -24.25 45.26
N ARG A 624 45.19 -24.31 44.16
CA ARG A 624 45.48 -25.17 43.01
C ARG A 624 46.86 -24.94 42.42
N LYS A 625 47.36 -23.69 42.40
CA LYS A 625 48.68 -23.39 41.84
C LYS A 625 49.79 -23.98 42.68
N LEU A 626 49.66 -23.95 44.02
CA LEU A 626 50.60 -24.62 44.90
C LEU A 626 50.61 -26.13 44.69
N ILE A 627 49.43 -26.76 44.60
CA ILE A 627 49.29 -28.21 44.36
C ILE A 627 49.95 -28.60 43.02
N TYR A 628 49.68 -27.84 41.96
CA TYR A 628 50.26 -28.10 40.63
C TYR A 628 51.78 -27.94 40.59
N ASN A 629 52.31 -26.86 41.17
CA ASN A 629 53.76 -26.66 41.22
C ASN A 629 54.44 -27.72 42.10
N LEU A 630 53.79 -28.17 43.17
CA LEU A 630 54.27 -29.27 44.01
C LEU A 630 54.33 -30.58 43.23
N ALA A 631 53.28 -30.90 42.47
CA ALA A 631 53.24 -32.06 41.60
C ALA A 631 54.37 -32.04 40.55
N LYS A 632 54.56 -30.89 39.89
CA LYS A 632 55.64 -30.70 38.90
C LYS A 632 57.02 -30.84 39.54
N THR A 633 57.21 -30.34 40.75
CA THR A 633 58.48 -30.46 41.47
C THR A 633 58.74 -31.88 41.93
N TYR A 634 57.70 -32.60 42.39
CA TYR A 634 57.78 -34.03 42.69
C TYR A 634 58.15 -34.87 41.46
N PHE A 635 57.58 -34.55 40.30
CA PHE A 635 57.93 -35.19 39.03
C PHE A 635 59.42 -34.99 38.69
N ARG A 636 59.96 -33.78 38.89
CA ARG A 636 61.39 -33.47 38.60
C ARG A 636 62.38 -34.25 39.47
N ILE A 637 62.01 -34.61 40.69
CA ILE A 637 62.85 -35.44 41.57
C ILE A 637 62.56 -36.95 41.44
N ASN A 638 61.86 -37.35 40.36
CA ASN A 638 61.44 -38.73 40.08
C ASN A 638 60.53 -39.35 41.16
N ASN A 639 59.85 -38.54 41.98
CA ASN A 639 58.84 -39.02 42.92
C ASN A 639 57.46 -39.06 42.23
N PHE A 640 57.30 -40.02 41.32
CA PHE A 640 56.12 -40.14 40.47
C PHE A 640 54.83 -40.43 41.25
N GLY A 641 54.91 -41.18 42.36
CA GLY A 641 53.76 -41.47 43.21
C GLY A 641 53.14 -40.21 43.82
N LYS A 642 53.96 -39.38 44.47
CA LYS A 642 53.49 -38.09 45.03
C LYS A 642 53.07 -37.09 43.95
N ALA A 643 53.73 -37.13 42.78
CA ALA A 643 53.33 -36.30 41.64
C ALA A 643 51.91 -36.65 41.18
N VAL A 644 51.59 -37.94 41.03
CA VAL A 644 50.24 -38.41 40.68
C VAL A 644 49.23 -38.07 41.76
N GLU A 645 49.56 -38.27 43.04
CA GLU A 645 48.67 -37.91 44.16
C GLU A 645 48.31 -36.41 44.13
N SER A 646 49.32 -35.55 43.98
CA SER A 646 49.14 -34.10 43.90
C SER A 646 48.35 -33.68 42.65
N ILE A 647 48.59 -34.32 41.49
CA ILE A 647 47.79 -34.04 40.28
C ILE A 647 46.35 -34.51 40.46
N ASN A 648 46.09 -35.67 41.07
CA ASN A 648 44.72 -36.12 41.31
C ASN A 648 43.97 -35.15 42.22
N GLU A 649 44.63 -34.62 43.26
CA GLU A 649 44.06 -33.56 44.11
C GLU A 649 43.78 -32.28 43.31
N TYR A 650 44.70 -31.87 42.43
CA TYR A 650 44.50 -30.74 41.52
C TYR A 650 43.28 -30.94 40.60
N LEU A 651 43.15 -32.14 40.00
CA LEU A 651 42.13 -32.48 39.02
C LEU A 651 40.72 -32.62 39.61
N GLN A 652 40.57 -32.78 40.95
CA GLN A 652 39.25 -32.75 41.60
C GLN A 652 38.51 -31.42 41.39
N HIS A 653 39.25 -30.34 41.13
CA HIS A 653 38.71 -28.99 41.02
C HIS A 653 38.97 -28.32 39.66
N ASP A 654 39.89 -28.84 38.86
CA ASP A 654 40.19 -28.34 37.52
C ASP A 654 40.49 -29.48 36.55
N THR A 655 39.49 -29.83 35.75
CA THR A 655 39.56 -30.89 34.73
C THR A 655 39.92 -30.37 33.34
N ARG A 656 40.35 -29.11 33.20
CA ARG A 656 40.67 -28.49 31.90
C ARG A 656 42.16 -28.24 31.67
N ASN A 657 43.01 -28.56 32.64
CA ASN A 657 44.45 -28.39 32.48
C ASN A 657 45.10 -29.57 31.74
N LYS A 658 45.33 -29.42 30.42
CA LYS A 658 46.01 -30.44 29.60
C LYS A 658 47.40 -30.84 30.13
N TYR A 659 48.14 -29.92 30.73
CA TYR A 659 49.47 -30.20 31.27
C TYR A 659 49.42 -31.02 32.56
N ALA A 660 48.37 -30.87 33.37
CA ALA A 660 48.17 -31.70 34.56
C ALA A 660 47.97 -33.17 34.17
N TYR A 661 47.07 -33.42 33.21
CA TYR A 661 46.85 -34.75 32.64
C TYR A 661 48.12 -35.33 31.99
N TYR A 662 48.90 -34.52 31.27
CA TYR A 662 50.19 -34.95 30.73
C TYR A 662 51.21 -35.34 31.81
N ILE A 663 51.33 -34.55 32.89
CA ILE A 663 52.22 -34.89 34.02
C ILE A 663 51.79 -36.19 34.68
N ALA A 664 50.48 -36.39 34.92
CA ALA A 664 49.95 -37.65 35.45
C ALA A 664 50.23 -38.82 34.49
N GLY A 665 49.97 -38.66 33.20
CA GLY A 665 50.22 -39.68 32.18
C GLY A 665 51.69 -40.06 32.07
N ALA A 666 52.58 -39.07 32.04
CA ALA A 666 54.03 -39.29 32.06
C ALA A 666 54.49 -39.97 33.35
N ALA A 667 53.92 -39.60 34.50
CA ALA A 667 54.27 -40.21 35.79
C ALA A 667 53.82 -41.67 35.86
N HIS A 668 52.60 -41.98 35.39
CA HIS A 668 52.10 -43.35 35.26
C HIS A 668 52.94 -44.19 34.30
N TYR A 669 53.40 -43.60 33.18
CA TYR A 669 54.33 -44.26 32.26
C TYR A 669 55.64 -44.65 32.95
N GLN A 670 56.23 -43.75 33.75
CA GLN A 670 57.45 -44.03 34.51
C GLN A 670 57.22 -45.07 35.62
N MET A 671 56.00 -45.16 36.15
CA MET A 671 55.57 -46.20 37.10
C MET A 671 55.19 -47.53 36.43
N LEU A 672 55.37 -47.66 35.11
CA LEU A 672 55.02 -48.84 34.29
C LEU A 672 53.51 -49.14 34.23
N ASP A 673 52.65 -48.22 34.68
CA ASP A 673 51.20 -48.31 34.55
C ASP A 673 50.77 -47.70 33.22
N TYR A 674 51.02 -48.44 32.15
CA TYR A 674 50.78 -47.93 30.80
C TYR A 674 49.30 -47.71 30.48
N LEU A 675 48.39 -48.47 31.10
CA LEU A 675 46.94 -48.33 30.86
C LEU A 675 46.46 -46.99 31.39
N LYS A 676 46.81 -46.68 32.64
CA LYS A 676 46.46 -45.39 33.25
C LYS A 676 47.23 -44.23 32.64
N ALA A 677 48.45 -44.47 32.16
CA ALA A 677 49.18 -43.47 31.37
C ALA A 677 48.41 -43.07 30.11
N ILE A 678 47.89 -44.04 29.35
CA ILE A 678 47.09 -43.79 28.15
C ILE A 678 45.80 -43.04 28.51
N GLU A 679 45.07 -43.48 29.53
CA GLU A 679 43.82 -42.82 29.99
C GLU A 679 44.05 -41.33 30.29
N MET A 680 45.09 -41.01 31.08
CA MET A 680 45.41 -39.62 31.40
C MET A 680 45.85 -38.84 30.16
N LEU A 681 46.61 -39.45 29.24
CA LEU A 681 47.05 -38.79 28.00
C LEU A 681 45.88 -38.57 27.02
N GLU A 682 44.89 -39.46 26.98
CA GLU A 682 43.66 -39.27 26.21
C GLU A 682 42.88 -38.05 26.71
N GLU A 683 42.76 -37.87 28.03
CA GLU A 683 42.12 -36.69 28.60
C GLU A 683 42.89 -35.40 28.25
N ALA A 684 44.23 -35.43 28.26
CA ALA A 684 45.04 -34.30 27.79
C ALA A 684 44.76 -33.96 26.31
N LEU A 685 44.61 -34.98 25.46
CA LEU A 685 44.34 -34.83 24.03
C LEU A 685 42.90 -34.48 23.70
N ARG A 686 41.95 -34.80 24.59
CA ARG A 686 40.56 -34.32 24.49
C ARG A 686 40.49 -32.81 24.68
N ILE A 687 41.34 -32.25 25.54
CA ILE A 687 41.44 -30.81 25.79
C ILE A 687 42.19 -30.13 24.64
N ASP A 688 43.32 -30.68 24.21
CA ASP A 688 44.09 -30.17 23.07
C ASP A 688 44.51 -31.30 22.15
N GLN A 689 43.81 -31.43 21.03
CA GLN A 689 44.03 -32.50 20.04
C GLN A 689 45.39 -32.41 19.36
N ASN A 690 46.05 -31.26 19.41
CA ASN A 690 47.34 -31.00 18.77
C ASN A 690 48.49 -30.96 19.79
N PHE A 691 48.27 -31.46 21.01
CA PHE A 691 49.30 -31.44 22.04
C PHE A 691 50.40 -32.48 21.77
N VAL A 692 51.44 -32.03 21.06
CA VAL A 692 52.56 -32.85 20.57
C VAL A 692 53.21 -33.73 21.65
N ASN A 693 53.50 -33.16 22.82
CA ASN A 693 54.14 -33.91 23.91
C ASN A 693 53.26 -35.05 24.44
N ALA A 694 51.94 -34.84 24.54
CA ALA A 694 51.00 -35.86 24.97
C ALA A 694 50.83 -36.95 23.91
N LEU A 695 50.74 -36.61 22.63
CA LEU A 695 50.71 -37.57 21.52
C LEU A 695 51.97 -38.45 21.50
N TYR A 696 53.14 -37.86 21.68
CA TYR A 696 54.39 -38.60 21.73
C TYR A 696 54.42 -39.56 22.93
N ALA A 697 54.08 -39.08 24.13
CA ALA A 697 54.02 -39.91 25.33
C ALA A 697 52.98 -41.05 25.19
N GLN A 698 51.86 -40.80 24.52
CA GLN A 698 50.81 -41.79 24.28
C GLN A 698 51.29 -42.86 23.29
N GLY A 699 51.96 -42.44 22.22
CA GLY A 699 52.61 -43.36 21.27
C GLY A 699 53.64 -44.26 21.95
N MET A 700 54.43 -43.71 22.87
CA MET A 700 55.38 -44.48 23.69
C MET A 700 54.67 -45.46 24.63
N ALA A 701 53.54 -45.08 25.22
CA ALA A 701 52.74 -45.95 26.07
C ALA A 701 52.11 -47.11 25.29
N TYR A 702 51.50 -46.84 24.12
CA TYR A 702 50.97 -47.88 23.22
C TYR A 702 52.07 -48.83 22.72
N LYS A 703 53.26 -48.30 22.38
CA LYS A 703 54.41 -49.13 21.99
C LYS A 703 54.78 -50.12 23.10
N LYS A 704 54.80 -49.68 24.37
CA LYS A 704 55.12 -50.54 25.52
C LYS A 704 54.03 -51.57 25.82
N GLN A 705 52.77 -51.31 25.46
CA GLN A 705 51.68 -52.28 25.55
C GLN A 705 51.62 -53.27 24.38
N GLY A 706 52.40 -53.06 23.32
CA GLY A 706 52.32 -53.87 22.10
C GLY A 706 51.20 -53.46 21.14
N ALA A 707 50.49 -52.35 21.40
CA ALA A 707 49.48 -51.78 20.52
C ALA A 707 50.14 -51.02 19.34
N LYS A 708 50.78 -51.78 18.43
CA LYS A 708 51.63 -51.26 17.36
C LYS A 708 50.90 -50.27 16.43
N ILE A 709 49.67 -50.56 16.06
CA ILE A 709 48.87 -49.74 15.12
C ILE A 709 48.58 -48.36 15.73
N ASP A 710 48.16 -48.31 16.98
CA ASP A 710 47.84 -47.07 17.67
C ASP A 710 49.08 -46.24 17.97
N ALA A 711 50.22 -46.89 18.28
CA ALA A 711 51.52 -46.22 18.41
C ALA A 711 51.94 -45.54 17.09
N ILE A 712 51.83 -46.23 15.95
CA ILE A 712 52.12 -45.66 14.62
C ILE A 712 51.23 -44.44 14.35
N ARG A 713 49.92 -44.54 14.61
CA ARG A 713 48.97 -43.44 14.41
C ARG A 713 49.35 -42.21 15.24
N CYS A 714 49.77 -42.41 16.50
CA CYS A 714 50.20 -41.31 17.36
C CYS A 714 51.47 -40.63 16.82
N PHE A 715 52.49 -41.41 16.44
CA PHE A 715 53.74 -40.85 15.91
C PHE A 715 53.57 -40.17 14.54
N GLU A 716 52.71 -40.69 13.66
CA GLU A 716 52.34 -40.01 12.40
C GLU A 716 51.70 -38.64 12.66
N ARG A 717 50.80 -38.56 13.65
CA ARG A 717 50.22 -37.28 14.05
C ARG A 717 51.26 -36.32 14.62
N VAL A 718 52.22 -36.81 15.41
CA VAL A 718 53.33 -35.98 15.92
C VAL A 718 54.14 -35.42 14.76
N VAL A 719 54.56 -36.24 13.79
CA VAL A 719 55.35 -35.79 12.63
C VAL A 719 54.58 -34.81 11.75
N ASN A 720 53.26 -34.98 11.61
CA ASN A 720 52.43 -34.03 10.86
C ASN A 720 52.28 -32.67 11.56
N LEU A 721 52.33 -32.64 12.89
CA LEU A 721 52.21 -31.42 13.69
C LEU A 721 53.57 -30.73 13.92
N ASP A 722 54.64 -31.50 14.02
CA ASP A 722 56.02 -31.07 14.25
C ASP A 722 56.96 -31.87 13.36
N ALA A 723 57.18 -31.35 12.13
CA ALA A 723 57.98 -32.01 11.10
C ALA A 723 59.48 -32.13 11.47
N GLU A 724 59.96 -31.39 12.48
CA GLU A 724 61.36 -31.46 12.94
C GLU A 724 61.57 -32.45 14.10
N ASN A 725 60.51 -33.15 14.54
CA ASN A 725 60.56 -34.06 15.67
C ASN A 725 61.29 -35.39 15.34
N ARG A 726 62.62 -35.35 15.37
CA ARG A 726 63.49 -36.51 15.05
C ARG A 726 63.24 -37.74 15.93
N LEU A 727 62.78 -37.54 17.18
CA LEU A 727 62.48 -38.62 18.11
C LEU A 727 61.24 -39.40 17.66
N ALA A 728 60.19 -38.71 17.24
CA ALA A 728 58.97 -39.36 16.71
C ALA A 728 59.22 -40.06 15.38
N GLU A 729 60.01 -39.44 14.50
CA GLU A 729 60.38 -40.03 13.21
C GLU A 729 61.20 -41.33 13.37
N PHE A 730 62.16 -41.33 14.30
CA PHE A 730 62.92 -42.52 14.65
C PHE A 730 62.01 -43.66 15.15
N GLU A 731 61.13 -43.35 16.11
CA GLU A 731 60.19 -44.32 16.69
C GLU A 731 59.21 -44.90 15.64
N LEU A 732 58.73 -44.04 14.74
CA LEU A 732 57.87 -44.43 13.62
C LEU A 732 58.59 -45.36 12.63
N SER A 733 59.86 -45.06 12.30
CA SER A 733 60.69 -45.87 11.41
C SER A 733 60.94 -47.27 11.99
N GLU A 734 61.28 -47.35 13.28
CA GLU A 734 61.53 -48.61 13.97
C GLU A 734 60.26 -49.49 14.03
N LEU A 735 59.11 -48.90 14.35
CA LEU A 735 57.85 -49.64 14.36
C LEU A 735 57.46 -50.15 12.97
N ARG A 736 57.73 -49.40 11.91
CA ARG A 736 57.45 -49.85 10.53
C ARG A 736 58.40 -50.95 10.04
N LYS A 737 59.65 -51.00 10.52
CA LYS A 737 60.61 -52.08 10.20
C LYS A 737 60.35 -53.37 10.97
N ALA A 738 59.75 -53.29 12.15
CA ALA A 738 59.49 -54.44 13.03
C ALA A 738 58.21 -55.22 12.65
N GLY A 739 57.80 -55.23 11.38
CA GLY A 739 56.67 -55.99 10.83
C GLY A 739 56.98 -56.40 9.41
#